data_AF-A0AAW8LY36-F1
#
_entry.id   AF-A0AAW8LY36-F1
#
_cell.length_a   1.000
_cell.length_b   1.000
_cell.length_c   1.000
_cell.angle_alpha   90.00
_cell.angle_beta   90.00
_cell.angle_gamma   90.00
#
_symmetry.space_group_name_H-M   'P 1'
#
loop_
_entity.id
_entity.type
_entity.pdbx_description
1 polymer ?
#
loop_
_entity_poly.entity_id
_entity_poly.type
_entity_poly.pdbx_seq_one_letter_code
_entity_poly.pdbx_strand_id
1 'polypeptide(L)'
;MTVERGRLDDEAARQNAELIRQKPEQVLTLISNEKSVFDRHDIAKMLHRYINDDAQTFQNAIAAVLASPALVELQAERIDPDTGDVSNARYSTREMIDLELAMARSAVRLHQAQSHGVDHRHVERAIEKQDHALRTSSGGMVAASDPSAGLSDEQRQAIAHITGPEGIAAVVGFAGAGKSTMLAAAREAWEAQGYQVHGAALAGKAAEGLEESSGIESRTLASWSYSWDHGRDLIGRRDVFVIDEAGMVGSRQLARFIGEAEERGAKIVLVGDHEQLQAIGAGAPFRAIAEQIGHVELSDIRRQRHDWQREASVAFATHKTAEGLAAYRDHGDIHFAESRDKAMAQIVRDYVADSERRADGSRVAMAHRRADVRVLNAAIRSELQNRQRLGNRDELSAGAEQADGKAGGKSEAVGELTFQTSNGKRAFAPGDRIIFLENNRDLGVKNGMLGTVEHVEPNKIIAQLDGRGGDSVSIATDSYQAIDHGYATTIHKNQGATVDRAFVLASSTMDRHLTYVAMTRHRDGVQLYAGIEEFTSAGRLVDHGVAPYEHNPQSRDSYFVTLENDKGERHTVWGVDLNRAMRDASPKIGDRIGLQHEGATPVTLPDGTKAERNAWRVVKGDELAYQKLASRLSRSGVKETTLDYVRDFAERRGIASDRWIGREFGIKSEIELASAKNARLEVLPRAAHLQREQQDRPSERQQVYEERAGELAGPVRREDPGNEFARTIDDNRRGDRTEDNKGYRRIRWSDLMSKDGAVPTPTETVGQRSALEPGKPTPLVPAITRYDRSVEEVAQQMAMSVIDRQFDTVDSLVRHVFRDPAEVAARLRAAMIDKEGNGKIMAKAMVGQPERFGELRGKSGLFGNNKERKEALQYARSLSAHIGYVSEAWERRLGEERQSEQWQREQRDVIEVPSLTPRSAEILAEVEKTPVERRSKFIKELRSSPEGRTALDEAKLVADALTRRFGSSDPRRFAEELETRPELAKHAEQIKAIASLVHRARHAELSHDHALKQQLARSQGLGLSR
;
A
#
# COMPACT_ATOMS: atom_id res chain seq x y z
N MET A 1 33.32 -5.30 18.59
CA MET A 1 34.15 -5.63 17.42
C MET A 1 33.68 -4.78 16.26
N THR A 2 34.60 -4.15 15.54
CA THR A 2 34.34 -3.49 14.24
C THR A 2 33.88 -4.53 13.22
N VAL A 3 32.88 -4.20 12.41
CA VAL A 3 32.50 -5.01 11.25
C VAL A 3 33.33 -4.56 10.06
N GLU A 4 34.58 -5.00 10.03
CA GLU A 4 35.38 -4.95 8.80
C GLU A 4 34.69 -5.85 7.77
N ARG A 5 34.18 -5.24 6.70
CA ARG A 5 33.68 -6.00 5.55
C ARG A 5 34.90 -6.57 4.84
N GLY A 6 34.92 -7.88 4.61
CA GLY A 6 35.93 -8.49 3.76
C GLY A 6 35.91 -7.82 2.38
N ARG A 7 37.02 -7.19 1.99
CA ARG A 7 37.25 -6.68 0.64
C ARG A 7 37.02 -7.83 -0.35
N LEU A 8 36.34 -7.55 -1.47
CA LEU A 8 36.16 -8.57 -2.51
C LEU A 8 37.53 -8.97 -3.06
N ASP A 9 37.65 -10.21 -3.52
CA ASP A 9 38.81 -10.59 -4.31
C ASP A 9 39.01 -9.62 -5.50
N ASP A 10 40.25 -9.19 -5.71
CA ASP A 10 40.56 -8.13 -6.68
C ASP A 10 40.42 -8.61 -8.13
N GLU A 11 40.38 -9.92 -8.42
CA GLU A 11 39.98 -10.41 -9.74
C GLU A 11 38.44 -10.37 -9.89
N ALA A 12 37.70 -10.92 -8.92
CA ALA A 12 36.24 -10.90 -8.91
C ALA A 12 35.65 -9.48 -9.01
N ALA A 13 36.24 -8.50 -8.30
CA ALA A 13 35.84 -7.10 -8.38
C ALA A 13 36.05 -6.49 -9.79
N ARG A 14 37.13 -6.87 -10.49
CA ARG A 14 37.39 -6.43 -11.88
C ARG A 14 36.45 -7.11 -12.87
N GLN A 15 36.18 -8.41 -12.71
CA GLN A 15 35.19 -9.13 -13.53
C GLN A 15 33.78 -8.53 -13.36
N ASN A 16 33.37 -8.23 -12.12
CA ASN A 16 32.11 -7.54 -11.82
C ASN A 16 32.02 -6.17 -12.50
N ALA A 17 33.07 -5.34 -12.38
CA ALA A 17 33.08 -4.00 -12.96
C ALA A 17 32.94 -4.02 -14.49
N GLU A 18 33.63 -4.94 -15.18
CA GLU A 18 33.51 -5.11 -16.63
C GLU A 18 32.11 -5.62 -17.03
N LEU A 19 31.54 -6.56 -16.27
CA LEU A 19 30.18 -7.05 -16.50
C LEU A 19 29.12 -5.95 -16.27
N ILE A 20 29.30 -5.10 -15.27
CA ILE A 20 28.46 -3.90 -15.02
C ILE A 20 28.60 -2.90 -16.17
N ARG A 21 29.81 -2.70 -16.71
CA ARG A 21 30.05 -1.83 -17.88
C ARG A 21 29.39 -2.35 -19.15
N GLN A 22 29.32 -3.68 -19.33
CA GLN A 22 28.64 -4.32 -20.46
C GLN A 22 27.10 -4.39 -20.30
N LYS A 23 26.61 -4.51 -19.06
CA LYS A 23 25.18 -4.76 -18.73
C LYS A 23 24.69 -3.93 -17.53
N PRO A 24 24.71 -2.59 -17.61
CA PRO A 24 24.35 -1.70 -16.49
C PRO A 24 22.91 -1.92 -15.98
N GLU A 25 22.01 -2.40 -16.82
CA GLU A 25 20.64 -2.76 -16.46
C GLU A 25 20.53 -3.88 -15.41
N GLN A 26 21.58 -4.69 -15.22
CA GLN A 26 21.59 -5.69 -14.15
C GLN A 26 21.70 -5.05 -12.75
N VAL A 27 22.43 -3.94 -12.61
CA VAL A 27 22.49 -3.17 -11.35
C VAL A 27 21.11 -2.60 -11.03
N LEU A 28 20.43 -2.05 -12.04
CA LEU A 28 19.05 -1.55 -11.92
C LEU A 28 18.06 -2.68 -11.59
N THR A 29 18.27 -3.88 -12.13
CA THR A 29 17.50 -5.08 -11.80
C THR A 29 17.71 -5.50 -10.34
N LEU A 30 18.90 -5.34 -9.77
CA LEU A 30 19.16 -5.62 -8.35
C LEU A 30 18.45 -4.60 -7.44
N ILE A 31 18.58 -3.31 -7.74
CA ILE A 31 17.94 -2.22 -6.97
C ILE A 31 16.41 -2.36 -7.03
N SER A 32 15.84 -2.63 -8.23
CA SER A 32 14.38 -2.78 -8.44
C SER A 32 13.77 -4.11 -7.93
N ASN A 33 14.52 -4.91 -7.18
CA ASN A 33 13.95 -5.92 -6.28
C ASN A 33 13.73 -5.35 -4.85
N GLU A 34 14.65 -4.50 -4.37
CA GLU A 34 14.62 -3.91 -3.01
C GLU A 34 13.75 -2.63 -2.94
N LYS A 35 13.73 -1.81 -3.99
CA LYS A 35 13.09 -0.47 -4.04
C LYS A 35 12.33 -0.25 -5.35
N SER A 36 11.21 0.49 -5.31
CA SER A 36 10.50 0.90 -6.55
C SER A 36 11.04 2.24 -7.05
N VAL A 37 11.13 3.24 -6.17
CA VAL A 37 11.89 4.48 -6.39
C VAL A 37 13.19 4.46 -5.59
N PHE A 38 14.27 4.97 -6.18
CA PHE A 38 15.62 5.03 -5.61
C PHE A 38 16.37 6.28 -6.07
N ASP A 39 17.49 6.61 -5.43
CA ASP A 39 18.32 7.78 -5.76
C ASP A 39 19.74 7.42 -6.23
N ARG A 40 20.58 8.43 -6.48
CA ARG A 40 21.99 8.22 -6.88
C ARG A 40 22.84 7.58 -5.77
N HIS A 41 22.47 7.76 -4.50
CA HIS A 41 23.17 7.13 -3.37
C HIS A 41 22.85 5.63 -3.31
N ASP A 42 21.62 5.20 -3.58
CA ASP A 42 21.26 3.78 -3.71
C ASP A 42 22.04 3.09 -4.84
N ILE A 43 22.20 3.75 -5.99
CA ILE A 43 23.01 3.25 -7.11
C ILE A 43 24.48 3.06 -6.67
N ALA A 44 25.09 4.10 -6.09
CA ALA A 44 26.45 4.05 -5.58
C ALA A 44 26.64 2.94 -4.52
N LYS A 45 25.69 2.84 -3.57
CA LYS A 45 25.65 1.85 -2.50
C LYS A 45 25.46 0.42 -3.00
N MET A 46 24.76 0.21 -4.11
CA MET A 46 24.66 -1.10 -4.77
C MET A 46 25.98 -1.44 -5.48
N LEU A 47 26.56 -0.53 -6.26
CA LEU A 47 27.83 -0.74 -6.97
C LEU A 47 28.98 -1.07 -6.01
N HIS A 48 29.03 -0.42 -4.84
CA HIS A 48 30.03 -0.66 -3.80
C HIS A 48 29.86 -2.02 -3.08
N ARG A 49 28.82 -2.81 -3.38
CA ARG A 49 28.73 -4.24 -3.01
C ARG A 49 29.50 -5.16 -3.97
N TYR A 50 29.93 -4.66 -5.14
CA TYR A 50 30.49 -5.46 -6.25
C TYR A 50 31.82 -4.96 -6.81
N ILE A 51 32.18 -3.69 -6.54
CA ILE A 51 33.41 -3.03 -6.99
C ILE A 51 34.19 -2.54 -5.76
N ASN A 52 35.50 -2.83 -5.72
CA ASN A 52 36.43 -2.35 -4.69
C ASN A 52 36.75 -0.85 -4.87
N ASP A 53 37.55 -0.26 -3.99
CA ASP A 53 37.74 1.21 -3.83
C ASP A 53 38.50 1.93 -4.98
N ASP A 54 38.52 1.38 -6.20
CA ASP A 54 39.04 2.08 -7.37
C ASP A 54 38.05 3.17 -7.84
N ALA A 55 38.35 4.41 -7.47
CA ALA A 55 37.47 5.55 -7.69
C ALA A 55 37.10 5.77 -9.17
N GLN A 56 38.01 5.50 -10.12
CA GLN A 56 37.75 5.70 -11.54
C GLN A 56 36.81 4.62 -12.10
N THR A 57 37.04 3.36 -11.77
CA THR A 57 36.16 2.24 -12.14
C THR A 57 34.77 2.42 -11.54
N PHE A 58 34.69 2.88 -10.30
CA PHE A 58 33.43 3.17 -9.61
C PHE A 58 32.65 4.33 -10.28
N GLN A 59 33.32 5.44 -10.61
CA GLN A 59 32.69 6.54 -11.35
C GLN A 59 32.24 6.12 -12.76
N ASN A 60 33.05 5.35 -13.47
CA ASN A 60 32.71 4.81 -14.79
C ASN A 60 31.47 3.89 -14.72
N ALA A 61 31.36 3.06 -13.69
CA ALA A 61 30.20 2.21 -13.45
C ALA A 61 28.94 3.02 -13.11
N ILE A 62 29.05 4.06 -12.28
CA ILE A 62 27.94 5.00 -12.02
C ILE A 62 27.47 5.65 -13.32
N ALA A 63 28.39 6.14 -14.16
CA ALA A 63 28.06 6.76 -15.44
C ALA A 63 27.35 5.79 -16.39
N ALA A 64 27.82 4.54 -16.50
CA ALA A 64 27.18 3.50 -17.31
C ALA A 64 25.77 3.14 -16.83
N VAL A 65 25.54 3.11 -15.50
CA VAL A 65 24.21 2.85 -14.93
C VAL A 65 23.26 4.04 -15.15
N LEU A 66 23.73 5.28 -14.98
CA LEU A 66 22.93 6.48 -15.24
C LEU A 66 22.62 6.69 -16.73
N ALA A 67 23.46 6.20 -17.64
CA ALA A 67 23.22 6.22 -19.08
C ALA A 67 22.37 5.04 -19.60
N SER A 68 21.94 4.11 -18.72
CA SER A 68 21.18 2.93 -19.14
C SER A 68 19.77 3.29 -19.63
N PRO A 69 19.34 2.85 -20.83
CA PRO A 69 18.00 3.16 -21.36
C PRO A 69 16.86 2.45 -20.61
N ALA A 70 17.18 1.60 -19.62
CA ALA A 70 16.22 1.00 -18.69
C ALA A 70 15.93 1.90 -17.47
N LEU A 71 16.80 2.87 -17.16
CA LEU A 71 16.59 3.88 -16.12
C LEU A 71 15.58 4.93 -16.59
N VAL A 72 14.78 5.45 -15.66
CA VAL A 72 13.87 6.57 -15.87
C VAL A 72 13.99 7.52 -14.68
N GLU A 73 14.26 8.79 -14.94
CA GLU A 73 14.18 9.84 -13.93
C GLU A 73 12.71 10.27 -13.76
N LEU A 74 12.20 10.15 -12.53
CA LEU A 74 10.86 10.58 -12.14
C LEU A 74 10.86 12.06 -11.75
N GLN A 75 11.85 12.46 -10.94
CA GLN A 75 12.03 13.81 -10.41
C GLN A 75 13.53 14.15 -10.43
N ALA A 76 13.90 15.37 -10.82
CA ALA A 76 15.29 15.82 -10.67
C ALA A 76 15.52 16.33 -9.25
N GLU A 77 16.78 16.61 -8.97
CA GLU A 77 17.18 17.42 -7.83
C GLU A 77 16.42 18.75 -7.83
N ARG A 78 15.73 19.05 -6.74
CA ARG A 78 15.07 20.34 -6.48
C ARG A 78 15.66 20.92 -5.21
N ILE A 79 15.80 22.24 -5.17
CA ILE A 79 16.10 22.99 -3.95
C ILE A 79 14.82 23.72 -3.58
N ASP A 80 14.33 23.49 -2.36
CA ASP A 80 13.19 24.20 -1.82
C ASP A 80 13.57 25.67 -1.55
N PRO A 81 12.86 26.66 -2.11
CA PRO A 81 13.27 28.06 -2.06
C PRO A 81 13.04 28.74 -0.70
N ASP A 82 12.17 28.18 0.15
CA ASP A 82 11.79 28.76 1.43
C ASP A 82 12.60 28.18 2.60
N THR A 83 12.98 26.91 2.51
CA THR A 83 13.78 26.18 3.52
C THR A 83 15.27 26.04 3.14
N GLY A 84 15.58 26.03 1.85
CA GLY A 84 16.91 25.70 1.32
C GLY A 84 17.22 24.19 1.25
N ASP A 85 16.26 23.33 1.61
CA ASP A 85 16.46 21.88 1.59
C ASP A 85 16.61 21.33 0.17
N VAL A 86 17.58 20.42 -0.04
CA VAL A 86 17.83 19.78 -1.33
C VAL A 86 17.18 18.40 -1.36
N SER A 87 16.14 18.22 -2.18
CA SER A 87 15.55 16.91 -2.45
C SER A 87 16.29 16.22 -3.59
N ASN A 88 16.98 15.10 -3.30
CA ASN A 88 17.72 14.29 -4.28
C ASN A 88 16.87 13.91 -5.51
N ALA A 89 17.52 13.84 -6.68
CA ALA A 89 16.91 13.27 -7.88
C ALA A 89 16.45 11.80 -7.67
N ARG A 90 15.26 11.48 -8.19
CA ARG A 90 14.53 10.24 -7.98
C ARG A 90 14.37 9.46 -9.28
N TYR A 91 14.69 8.18 -9.23
CA TYR A 91 14.73 7.28 -10.37
C TYR A 91 13.93 6.00 -10.12
N SER A 92 13.50 5.37 -11.21
CA SER A 92 12.98 4.00 -11.22
C SER A 92 13.41 3.30 -12.51
N THR A 93 13.02 2.03 -12.69
CA THR A 93 13.17 1.31 -13.97
C THR A 93 11.89 1.41 -14.78
N ARG A 94 12.01 1.41 -16.12
CA ARG A 94 10.82 1.39 -16.99
C ARG A 94 9.88 0.22 -16.68
N GLU A 95 10.47 -0.96 -16.43
CA GLU A 95 9.76 -2.17 -16.00
C GLU A 95 8.91 -1.96 -14.74
N MET A 96 9.42 -1.23 -13.73
CA MET A 96 8.68 -0.97 -12.50
C MET A 96 7.53 0.02 -12.72
N ILE A 97 7.75 1.07 -13.52
CA ILE A 97 6.72 2.04 -13.91
C ILE A 97 5.59 1.34 -14.67
N ASP A 98 5.93 0.53 -15.68
CA ASP A 98 4.96 -0.22 -16.49
C ASP A 98 4.15 -1.19 -15.61
N LEU A 99 4.80 -1.87 -14.66
CA LEU A 99 4.18 -2.82 -13.74
C LEU A 99 3.24 -2.16 -12.73
N GLU A 100 3.66 -1.07 -12.08
CA GLU A 100 2.83 -0.38 -11.09
C GLU A 100 1.65 0.34 -11.76
N LEU A 101 1.85 0.94 -12.95
CA LEU A 101 0.77 1.54 -13.72
C LEU A 101 -0.23 0.49 -14.24
N ALA A 102 0.24 -0.70 -14.65
CA ALA A 102 -0.65 -1.80 -15.04
C ALA A 102 -1.49 -2.29 -13.85
N MET A 103 -0.85 -2.53 -12.71
CA MET A 103 -1.51 -2.93 -11.45
C MET A 103 -2.55 -1.91 -10.97
N ALA A 104 -2.21 -0.62 -11.01
CA ALA A 104 -3.14 0.48 -10.69
C ALA A 104 -4.38 0.45 -11.60
N ARG A 105 -4.19 0.30 -12.91
CA ARG A 105 -5.28 0.17 -13.89
C ARG A 105 -6.14 -1.08 -13.67
N SER A 106 -5.54 -2.21 -13.31
CA SER A 106 -6.28 -3.44 -12.95
C SER A 106 -7.10 -3.29 -11.68
N ALA A 107 -6.57 -2.62 -10.65
CA ALA A 107 -7.32 -2.29 -9.44
C ALA A 107 -8.54 -1.40 -9.74
N VAL A 108 -8.38 -0.35 -10.56
CA VAL A 108 -9.51 0.49 -10.98
C VAL A 108 -10.57 -0.29 -11.77
N ARG A 109 -10.18 -1.16 -12.70
CA ARG A 109 -11.13 -2.00 -13.46
C ARG A 109 -11.86 -3.01 -12.58
N LEU A 110 -11.17 -3.65 -11.64
CA LEU A 110 -11.81 -4.51 -10.62
C LEU A 110 -12.77 -3.72 -9.74
N HIS A 111 -12.44 -2.47 -9.37
CA HIS A 111 -13.29 -1.64 -8.52
C HIS A 111 -14.59 -1.25 -9.26
N GLN A 112 -14.48 -0.90 -10.55
CA GLN A 112 -15.63 -0.66 -11.42
C GLN A 112 -16.45 -1.93 -11.74
N ALA A 113 -15.87 -3.13 -11.56
CA ALA A 113 -16.52 -4.41 -11.86
C ALA A 113 -17.46 -4.88 -10.75
N GLN A 114 -18.69 -4.35 -10.74
CA GLN A 114 -19.75 -4.77 -9.81
C GLN A 114 -20.27 -6.18 -10.14
N SER A 115 -19.84 -7.16 -9.34
CA SER A 115 -19.98 -8.60 -9.60
C SER A 115 -20.05 -9.51 -8.36
N HIS A 116 -19.67 -9.03 -7.18
CA HIS A 116 -19.48 -9.84 -5.97
C HIS A 116 -20.29 -9.36 -4.75
N GLY A 117 -21.51 -8.85 -4.99
CA GLY A 117 -22.33 -8.27 -3.94
C GLY A 117 -23.04 -9.31 -3.08
N VAL A 118 -23.10 -9.07 -1.77
CA VAL A 118 -23.80 -9.91 -0.80
C VAL A 118 -25.17 -9.30 -0.45
N ASP A 119 -26.22 -10.11 -0.38
CA ASP A 119 -27.53 -9.67 0.13
C ASP A 119 -27.38 -9.20 1.59
N HIS A 120 -27.89 -8.01 1.87
CA HIS A 120 -27.82 -7.34 3.18
C HIS A 120 -28.27 -8.24 4.34
N ARG A 121 -29.20 -9.19 4.13
CA ARG A 121 -29.63 -10.17 5.15
C ARG A 121 -28.55 -11.17 5.55
N HIS A 122 -27.64 -11.51 4.65
CA HIS A 122 -26.46 -12.32 5.00
C HIS A 122 -25.44 -11.50 5.80
N VAL A 123 -25.26 -10.22 5.44
CA VAL A 123 -24.38 -9.29 6.15
C VAL A 123 -24.85 -9.05 7.59
N GLU A 124 -26.10 -8.61 7.78
CA GLU A 124 -26.66 -8.35 9.12
C GLU A 124 -26.63 -9.61 9.99
N ARG A 125 -27.04 -10.77 9.46
CA ARG A 125 -27.04 -12.03 10.24
C ARG A 125 -25.63 -12.46 10.67
N ALA A 126 -24.61 -12.20 9.86
CA ALA A 126 -23.22 -12.46 10.23
C ALA A 126 -22.73 -11.48 11.31
N ILE A 127 -23.12 -10.20 11.20
CA ILE A 127 -22.85 -9.17 12.22
C ILE A 127 -23.51 -9.52 13.56
N GLU A 128 -24.81 -9.88 13.56
CA GLU A 128 -25.56 -10.32 14.76
C GLU A 128 -24.90 -11.52 15.46
N LYS A 129 -24.49 -12.53 14.67
CA LYS A 129 -23.84 -13.74 15.20
C LYS A 129 -22.46 -13.43 15.77
N GLN A 130 -21.69 -12.55 15.13
CA GLN A 130 -20.37 -12.14 15.61
C GLN A 130 -20.47 -11.26 16.87
N ASP A 131 -21.45 -10.35 16.94
CA ASP A 131 -21.78 -9.61 18.17
C ASP A 131 -22.11 -10.57 19.32
N HIS A 132 -22.88 -11.62 19.08
CA HIS A 132 -23.20 -12.63 20.09
C HIS A 132 -21.95 -13.43 20.52
N ALA A 133 -21.07 -13.80 19.58
CA ALA A 133 -19.81 -14.48 19.89
C ALA A 133 -18.87 -13.62 20.76
N LEU A 134 -18.74 -12.33 20.45
CA LEU A 134 -17.93 -11.39 21.22
C LEU A 134 -18.50 -11.17 22.63
N ARG A 135 -19.81 -10.88 22.73
CA ARG A 135 -20.52 -10.70 24.01
C ARG A 135 -20.43 -11.92 24.92
N THR A 136 -20.60 -13.13 24.38
CA THR A 136 -20.45 -14.37 25.17
C THR A 136 -19.01 -14.63 25.61
N SER A 137 -18.01 -14.24 24.81
CA SER A 137 -16.59 -14.33 25.18
C SER A 137 -16.15 -13.32 26.25
N SER A 138 -16.94 -12.28 26.52
CA SER A 138 -16.56 -11.11 27.33
C SER A 138 -16.84 -11.24 28.84
N GLY A 139 -17.15 -12.44 29.36
CA GLY A 139 -17.19 -12.68 30.81
C GLY A 139 -18.59 -12.76 31.47
N GLY A 140 -19.61 -13.23 30.75
CA GLY A 140 -20.89 -13.63 31.32
C GLY A 140 -22.05 -12.65 31.13
N MET A 141 -23.21 -12.95 31.73
CA MET A 141 -24.51 -12.32 31.39
C MET A 141 -24.54 -10.80 31.51
N VAL A 142 -23.77 -10.19 32.42
CA VAL A 142 -23.76 -8.73 32.62
C VAL A 142 -22.94 -8.03 31.51
N ALA A 143 -21.82 -8.62 31.10
CA ALA A 143 -21.02 -8.11 29.97
C ALA A 143 -21.75 -8.31 28.63
N ALA A 144 -22.59 -9.35 28.52
CA ALA A 144 -23.34 -9.63 27.30
C ALA A 144 -24.45 -8.61 26.97
N SER A 145 -24.73 -7.65 27.86
CA SER A 145 -25.64 -6.51 27.64
C SER A 145 -24.94 -5.18 27.33
N ASP A 146 -23.61 -5.15 27.27
CA ASP A 146 -22.85 -3.94 26.87
C ASP A 146 -22.78 -3.83 25.33
N PRO A 147 -23.24 -2.73 24.72
CA PRO A 147 -23.10 -2.51 23.27
C PRO A 147 -21.64 -2.48 22.80
N SER A 148 -20.72 -1.98 23.62
CA SER A 148 -19.30 -1.83 23.28
C SER A 148 -18.56 -3.17 23.16
N ALA A 149 -19.09 -4.22 23.79
CA ALA A 149 -18.61 -5.60 23.68
C ALA A 149 -18.94 -6.28 22.34
N GLY A 150 -19.64 -5.59 21.43
CA GLY A 150 -19.83 -6.01 20.03
C GLY A 150 -18.79 -5.45 19.07
N LEU A 151 -19.03 -5.63 17.76
CA LEU A 151 -18.28 -4.98 16.67
C LEU A 151 -18.43 -3.45 16.74
N SER A 152 -17.36 -2.71 16.46
CA SER A 152 -17.42 -1.23 16.36
C SER A 152 -18.18 -0.78 15.10
N ASP A 153 -18.62 0.48 15.07
CA ASP A 153 -19.28 1.03 13.88
C ASP A 153 -18.33 1.09 12.67
N GLU A 154 -17.04 1.40 12.90
CA GLU A 154 -15.98 1.28 11.88
C GLU A 154 -15.90 -0.15 11.33
N GLN A 155 -15.95 -1.17 12.20
CA GLN A 155 -15.92 -2.57 11.80
C GLN A 155 -17.17 -2.95 11.01
N ARG A 156 -18.37 -2.50 11.41
CA ARG A 156 -19.62 -2.70 10.64
C ARG A 156 -19.54 -2.05 9.26
N GLN A 157 -19.00 -0.83 9.18
CA GLN A 157 -18.77 -0.13 7.92
C GLN A 157 -17.73 -0.87 7.04
N ALA A 158 -16.67 -1.41 7.63
CA ALA A 158 -15.68 -2.20 6.90
C ALA A 158 -16.27 -3.53 6.36
N ILE A 159 -17.10 -4.23 7.15
CA ILE A 159 -17.84 -5.41 6.66
C ILE A 159 -18.71 -5.00 5.46
N ALA A 160 -19.56 -3.98 5.61
CA ALA A 160 -20.44 -3.51 4.55
C ALA A 160 -19.66 -3.16 3.27
N HIS A 161 -18.54 -2.45 3.38
CA HIS A 161 -17.65 -2.12 2.27
C HIS A 161 -17.07 -3.37 1.57
N ILE A 162 -16.48 -4.32 2.30
CA ILE A 162 -15.86 -5.50 1.67
C ILE A 162 -16.89 -6.52 1.17
N THR A 163 -18.11 -6.53 1.73
CA THR A 163 -19.26 -7.28 1.18
C THR A 163 -19.97 -6.57 0.01
N GLY A 164 -19.52 -5.35 -0.35
CA GLY A 164 -20.00 -4.59 -1.50
C GLY A 164 -19.74 -5.28 -2.85
N PRO A 165 -20.40 -4.85 -3.94
CA PRO A 165 -20.37 -5.53 -5.22
C PRO A 165 -19.04 -5.46 -5.97
N GLU A 166 -18.13 -4.56 -5.60
CA GLU A 166 -16.87 -4.28 -6.29
C GLU A 166 -15.93 -5.49 -6.31
N GLY A 167 -15.25 -5.74 -7.43
CA GLY A 167 -14.26 -6.82 -7.57
C GLY A 167 -12.95 -6.60 -6.79
N ILE A 168 -12.71 -5.38 -6.27
CA ILE A 168 -11.68 -5.13 -5.26
C ILE A 168 -12.19 -4.17 -4.18
N ALA A 169 -11.81 -4.45 -2.93
CA ALA A 169 -12.05 -3.60 -1.77
C ALA A 169 -10.80 -3.54 -0.87
N ALA A 170 -10.66 -2.49 -0.07
CA ALA A 170 -9.49 -2.27 0.78
C ALA A 170 -9.89 -1.82 2.21
N VAL A 171 -9.20 -2.39 3.22
CA VAL A 171 -9.32 -1.96 4.61
C VAL A 171 -7.94 -1.69 5.19
N VAL A 172 -7.70 -0.43 5.55
CA VAL A 172 -6.58 -0.02 6.40
C VAL A 172 -7.06 -0.13 7.84
N GLY A 173 -6.22 -0.57 8.77
CA GLY A 173 -6.60 -0.58 10.17
C GLY A 173 -5.42 -0.75 11.11
N PHE A 174 -5.42 0.00 12.21
CA PHE A 174 -4.30 0.09 13.12
C PHE A 174 -3.99 -1.24 13.83
N ALA A 175 -2.82 -1.29 14.45
CA ALA A 175 -2.28 -2.43 15.17
C ALA A 175 -3.09 -2.78 16.43
N GLY A 176 -4.26 -3.41 16.26
CA GLY A 176 -5.16 -3.80 17.35
C GLY A 176 -6.63 -3.48 17.10
N ALA A 177 -7.00 -2.92 15.95
CA ALA A 177 -8.37 -2.50 15.62
C ALA A 177 -9.33 -3.64 15.17
N GLY A 178 -9.02 -4.90 15.54
CA GLY A 178 -9.92 -6.05 15.32
C GLY A 178 -10.13 -6.48 13.86
N LYS A 179 -9.16 -6.23 12.95
CA LYS A 179 -9.25 -6.58 11.52
C LYS A 179 -9.77 -8.01 11.26
N SER A 180 -9.19 -9.01 11.92
CA SER A 180 -9.61 -10.41 11.77
C SER A 180 -11.01 -10.70 12.32
N THR A 181 -11.42 -10.00 13.38
CA THR A 181 -12.77 -10.09 13.97
C THR A 181 -13.85 -9.61 13.01
N MET A 182 -13.53 -8.59 12.20
CA MET A 182 -14.35 -8.12 11.09
C MET A 182 -14.34 -9.14 9.93
N LEU A 183 -13.17 -9.68 9.56
CA LEU A 183 -13.06 -10.70 8.50
C LEU A 183 -13.82 -11.99 8.82
N ALA A 184 -13.94 -12.37 10.09
CA ALA A 184 -14.76 -13.50 10.53
C ALA A 184 -16.23 -13.34 10.11
N ALA A 185 -16.82 -12.16 10.32
CA ALA A 185 -18.20 -11.86 9.93
C ALA A 185 -18.33 -11.73 8.41
N ALA A 186 -17.36 -11.11 7.74
CA ALA A 186 -17.36 -11.01 6.28
C ALA A 186 -17.27 -12.41 5.60
N ARG A 187 -16.45 -13.32 6.13
CA ARG A 187 -16.38 -14.72 5.71
C ARG A 187 -17.76 -15.38 5.76
N GLU A 188 -18.46 -15.27 6.88
CA GLU A 188 -19.79 -15.89 7.02
C GLU A 188 -20.84 -15.26 6.10
N ALA A 189 -20.75 -13.95 5.83
CA ALA A 189 -21.62 -13.28 4.87
C ALA A 189 -21.37 -13.75 3.43
N TRP A 190 -20.09 -13.88 3.02
CA TRP A 190 -19.69 -14.39 1.70
C TRP A 190 -20.06 -15.87 1.51
N GLU A 191 -19.80 -16.73 2.50
CA GLU A 191 -20.16 -18.16 2.48
C GLU A 191 -21.68 -18.35 2.40
N ALA A 192 -22.45 -17.59 3.19
CA ALA A 192 -23.90 -17.67 3.17
C ALA A 192 -24.51 -17.20 1.83
N GLN A 193 -23.81 -16.33 1.09
CA GLN A 193 -24.15 -15.93 -0.27
C GLN A 193 -23.76 -16.97 -1.34
N GLY A 194 -22.90 -17.93 -0.99
CA GLY A 194 -22.43 -19.00 -1.88
C GLY A 194 -21.05 -18.76 -2.52
N TYR A 195 -20.26 -17.83 -2.00
CA TYR A 195 -18.85 -17.66 -2.37
C TYR A 195 -17.94 -18.60 -1.56
N GLN A 196 -16.80 -18.98 -2.15
CA GLN A 196 -15.67 -19.59 -1.43
C GLN A 196 -14.69 -18.49 -1.00
N VAL A 197 -14.16 -18.56 0.22
CA VAL A 197 -13.31 -17.51 0.79
C VAL A 197 -11.92 -18.07 1.05
N HIS A 198 -10.92 -17.47 0.41
CA HIS A 198 -9.53 -17.94 0.40
C HIS A 198 -8.62 -16.90 1.06
N GLY A 199 -7.75 -17.33 1.96
CA GLY A 199 -6.86 -16.46 2.72
C GLY A 199 -5.42 -16.50 2.23
N ALA A 200 -4.76 -15.35 2.26
CA ALA A 200 -3.35 -15.22 2.00
C ALA A 200 -2.66 -14.15 2.84
N ALA A 201 -1.38 -14.39 3.13
CA ALA A 201 -0.50 -13.41 3.73
C ALA A 201 0.95 -13.62 3.25
N LEU A 202 1.84 -12.65 3.49
CA LEU A 202 3.25 -12.78 3.13
C LEU A 202 3.98 -13.86 3.97
N ALA A 203 3.71 -13.90 5.28
CA ALA A 203 4.37 -14.78 6.24
C ALA A 203 3.45 -15.94 6.69
N GLY A 204 4.04 -17.11 6.96
CA GLY A 204 3.28 -18.29 7.41
C GLY A 204 2.49 -18.06 8.70
N LYS A 205 3.10 -17.36 9.67
CA LYS A 205 2.46 -16.95 10.94
C LYS A 205 1.31 -15.96 10.76
N ALA A 206 1.35 -15.11 9.71
CA ALA A 206 0.26 -14.17 9.42
C ALA A 206 -0.92 -14.89 8.76
N ALA A 207 -0.67 -15.85 7.86
CA ALA A 207 -1.72 -16.72 7.31
C ALA A 207 -2.36 -17.58 8.40
N GLU A 208 -1.56 -18.19 9.28
CA GLU A 208 -2.03 -18.91 10.47
C GLU A 208 -2.87 -18.04 11.41
N GLY A 209 -2.38 -16.84 11.76
CA GLY A 209 -3.14 -15.90 12.59
C GLY A 209 -4.45 -15.45 11.95
N LEU A 210 -4.49 -15.28 10.62
CA LEU A 210 -5.72 -15.01 9.86
C LEU A 210 -6.71 -16.18 9.98
N GLU A 211 -6.26 -17.42 9.76
CA GLU A 211 -7.09 -18.62 9.85
C GLU A 211 -7.65 -18.84 11.27
N GLU A 212 -6.79 -18.81 12.29
CA GLU A 212 -7.17 -18.98 13.71
C GLU A 212 -8.21 -17.95 14.19
N SER A 213 -8.17 -16.72 13.66
CA SER A 213 -8.98 -15.60 14.17
C SER A 213 -10.13 -15.16 13.26
N SER A 214 -10.21 -15.67 12.02
CA SER A 214 -11.33 -15.41 11.09
C SER A 214 -12.02 -16.68 10.56
N GLY A 215 -11.38 -17.84 10.63
CA GLY A 215 -11.84 -19.09 10.04
C GLY A 215 -11.66 -19.19 8.52
N ILE A 216 -10.92 -18.26 7.89
CA ILE A 216 -10.60 -18.31 6.45
C ILE A 216 -9.40 -19.25 6.25
N GLU A 217 -9.54 -20.31 5.42
CA GLU A 217 -8.42 -21.20 5.06
C GLU A 217 -7.28 -20.39 4.41
N SER A 218 -6.11 -20.39 5.02
CA SER A 218 -5.06 -19.39 4.73
C SER A 218 -3.68 -19.99 4.51
N ARG A 219 -3.00 -19.53 3.45
CA ARG A 219 -1.63 -19.95 3.13
C ARG A 219 -0.80 -18.83 2.52
N THR A 220 0.51 -19.00 2.47
CA THR A 220 1.39 -17.91 2.01
C THR A 220 1.16 -17.55 0.55
N LEU A 221 1.34 -16.28 0.19
CA LEU A 221 1.31 -15.80 -1.21
C LEU A 221 2.28 -16.58 -2.11
N ALA A 222 3.40 -17.07 -1.56
CA ALA A 222 4.33 -17.95 -2.25
C ALA A 222 3.73 -19.35 -2.55
N SER A 223 2.95 -19.92 -1.63
CA SER A 223 2.25 -21.20 -1.84
C SER A 223 1.14 -21.07 -2.90
N TRP A 224 0.37 -19.98 -2.86
CA TRP A 224 -0.63 -19.64 -3.88
C TRP A 224 0.01 -19.52 -5.27
N SER A 225 1.07 -18.71 -5.39
CA SER A 225 1.83 -18.54 -6.64
C SER A 225 2.32 -19.88 -7.19
N TYR A 226 2.91 -20.73 -6.34
CA TYR A 226 3.41 -22.05 -6.74
C TYR A 226 2.29 -22.99 -7.23
N SER A 227 1.10 -22.97 -6.62
CA SER A 227 -0.04 -23.75 -7.11
C SER A 227 -0.53 -23.26 -8.49
N TRP A 228 -0.66 -21.95 -8.67
CA TRP A 228 -1.07 -21.35 -9.95
C TRP A 228 -0.07 -21.61 -11.07
N ASP A 229 1.24 -21.56 -10.78
CA ASP A 229 2.32 -21.91 -11.71
C ASP A 229 2.24 -23.39 -12.19
N HIS A 230 1.51 -24.25 -11.47
CA HIS A 230 1.27 -25.65 -11.82
C HIS A 230 -0.20 -25.92 -12.20
N GLY A 231 -1.01 -24.89 -12.46
CA GLY A 231 -2.40 -25.02 -12.88
C GLY A 231 -3.37 -25.56 -11.81
N ARG A 232 -3.00 -25.47 -10.53
CA ARG A 232 -3.80 -25.94 -9.39
C ARG A 232 -4.38 -24.79 -8.59
N ASP A 233 -5.43 -25.06 -7.83
CA ASP A 233 -6.05 -24.14 -6.86
C ASP A 233 -6.41 -22.78 -7.48
N LEU A 234 -6.98 -22.84 -8.70
CA LEU A 234 -7.30 -21.67 -9.51
C LEU A 234 -8.59 -21.01 -9.02
N ILE A 235 -8.54 -19.72 -8.73
CA ILE A 235 -9.69 -18.89 -8.37
C ILE A 235 -10.57 -18.55 -9.59
N GLY A 236 -11.78 -18.04 -9.36
CA GLY A 236 -12.71 -17.58 -10.38
C GLY A 236 -13.92 -16.82 -9.83
N ARG A 237 -14.99 -16.74 -10.62
CA ARG A 237 -16.19 -15.91 -10.37
C ARG A 237 -17.08 -16.32 -9.19
N ARG A 238 -16.59 -17.18 -8.29
CA ARG A 238 -17.24 -17.55 -7.03
C ARG A 238 -16.28 -17.47 -5.84
N ASP A 239 -15.12 -16.86 -6.03
CA ASP A 239 -14.04 -16.81 -5.05
C ASP A 239 -13.81 -15.39 -4.55
N VAL A 240 -13.68 -15.25 -3.23
CA VAL A 240 -13.22 -14.03 -2.56
C VAL A 240 -11.83 -14.30 -1.99
N PHE A 241 -10.84 -13.55 -2.46
CA PHE A 241 -9.44 -13.73 -2.12
C PHE A 241 -8.95 -12.63 -1.16
N VAL A 242 -8.79 -12.96 0.11
CA VAL A 242 -8.39 -12.03 1.17
C VAL A 242 -6.88 -12.05 1.34
N ILE A 243 -6.22 -10.89 1.20
CA ILE A 243 -4.80 -10.71 1.51
C ILE A 243 -4.67 -9.88 2.79
N ASP A 244 -4.20 -10.48 3.88
CA ASP A 244 -3.89 -9.79 5.14
C ASP A 244 -2.40 -9.42 5.25
N GLU A 245 -2.10 -8.45 6.11
CA GLU A 245 -0.81 -7.73 6.22
C GLU A 245 -0.32 -7.23 4.83
N ALA A 246 -1.27 -6.76 3.99
CA ALA A 246 -1.03 -6.35 2.60
C ALA A 246 0.03 -5.23 2.46
N GLY A 247 0.23 -4.41 3.49
CA GLY A 247 1.32 -3.41 3.57
C GLY A 247 2.73 -4.00 3.45
N MET A 248 2.91 -5.29 3.75
CA MET A 248 4.19 -6.00 3.56
C MET A 248 4.44 -6.47 2.12
N VAL A 249 3.43 -6.44 1.24
CA VAL A 249 3.49 -7.06 -0.08
C VAL A 249 4.07 -6.06 -1.10
N GLY A 250 5.19 -6.41 -1.73
CA GLY A 250 5.85 -5.54 -2.72
C GLY A 250 5.14 -5.56 -4.09
N SER A 251 5.33 -4.50 -4.88
CA SER A 251 4.57 -4.22 -6.11
C SER A 251 4.52 -5.40 -7.07
N ARG A 252 5.66 -6.04 -7.32
CA ARG A 252 5.77 -7.22 -8.21
C ARG A 252 4.90 -8.40 -7.78
N GLN A 253 4.69 -8.58 -6.47
CA GLN A 253 3.86 -9.66 -5.94
C GLN A 253 2.39 -9.25 -5.93
N LEU A 254 2.04 -8.05 -5.46
CA LEU A 254 0.65 -7.62 -5.42
C LEU A 254 0.05 -7.49 -6.84
N ALA A 255 0.83 -7.02 -7.80
CA ALA A 255 0.46 -6.97 -9.22
C ALA A 255 0.07 -8.35 -9.78
N ARG A 256 0.78 -9.43 -9.40
CA ARG A 256 0.42 -10.79 -9.81
C ARG A 256 -0.96 -11.20 -9.28
N PHE A 257 -1.23 -10.94 -8.00
CA PHE A 257 -2.48 -11.35 -7.36
C PHE A 257 -3.69 -10.57 -7.88
N ILE A 258 -3.53 -9.26 -8.09
CA ILE A 258 -4.55 -8.41 -8.72
C ILE A 258 -4.79 -8.85 -10.18
N GLY A 259 -3.74 -9.18 -10.93
CA GLY A 259 -3.85 -9.69 -12.30
C GLY A 259 -4.56 -11.04 -12.40
N GLU A 260 -4.24 -12.00 -11.53
CA GLU A 260 -4.91 -13.32 -11.50
C GLU A 260 -6.38 -13.18 -11.06
N ALA A 261 -6.70 -12.28 -10.13
CA ALA A 261 -8.08 -11.99 -9.74
C ALA A 261 -8.88 -11.37 -10.90
N GLU A 262 -8.30 -10.40 -11.62
CA GLU A 262 -8.91 -9.79 -12.81
C GLU A 262 -9.12 -10.80 -13.95
N GLU A 263 -8.08 -11.54 -14.33
CA GLU A 263 -8.11 -12.52 -15.44
C GLU A 263 -9.14 -13.64 -15.21
N ARG A 264 -9.39 -13.99 -13.94
CA ARG A 264 -10.33 -15.05 -13.54
C ARG A 264 -11.71 -14.50 -13.14
N GLY A 265 -11.82 -13.20 -12.96
CA GLY A 265 -13.02 -12.51 -12.51
C GLY A 265 -13.42 -12.87 -11.06
N ALA A 266 -12.45 -13.05 -10.18
CA ALA A 266 -12.64 -13.25 -8.73
C ALA A 266 -12.62 -11.91 -7.99
N LYS A 267 -13.16 -11.85 -6.76
CA LYS A 267 -12.98 -10.69 -5.87
C LYS A 267 -11.65 -10.80 -5.12
N ILE A 268 -10.98 -9.67 -4.93
CA ILE A 268 -9.79 -9.56 -4.07
C ILE A 268 -10.02 -8.51 -2.98
N VAL A 269 -9.68 -8.82 -1.73
CA VAL A 269 -9.86 -7.92 -0.58
C VAL A 269 -8.51 -7.71 0.08
N LEU A 270 -8.05 -6.46 0.11
CA LEU A 270 -6.74 -6.10 0.67
C LEU A 270 -6.91 -5.55 2.08
N VAL A 271 -6.30 -6.22 3.05
CA VAL A 271 -6.38 -5.88 4.47
C VAL A 271 -4.99 -5.66 5.03
N GLY A 272 -4.78 -4.60 5.81
CA GLY A 272 -3.46 -4.33 6.34
C GLY A 272 -3.33 -3.05 7.14
N ASP A 273 -2.09 -2.59 7.23
CA ASP A 273 -1.66 -1.37 7.91
C ASP A 273 -0.40 -0.91 7.18
N HIS A 274 -0.45 0.24 6.48
CA HIS A 274 0.70 0.73 5.72
C HIS A 274 1.73 1.47 6.56
N GLU A 275 1.45 1.74 7.84
CA GLU A 275 2.41 2.35 8.77
C GLU A 275 3.15 1.32 9.62
N GLN A 276 2.70 0.06 9.68
CA GLN A 276 3.55 -1.04 10.13
C GLN A 276 4.70 -1.32 9.14
N LEU A 277 5.40 -2.45 9.29
CA LEU A 277 6.64 -2.71 8.56
C LEU A 277 6.39 -2.72 7.04
N GLN A 278 7.18 -1.90 6.37
CA GLN A 278 7.13 -1.69 4.93
C GLN A 278 7.44 -2.98 4.16
N ALA A 279 6.97 -3.04 2.91
CA ALA A 279 7.13 -4.22 2.07
C ALA A 279 8.59 -4.67 1.95
N ILE A 280 8.83 -5.99 1.98
CA ILE A 280 10.19 -6.54 1.87
C ILE A 280 10.77 -6.23 0.48
N GLY A 281 9.98 -6.49 -0.57
CA GLY A 281 10.31 -6.12 -1.95
C GLY A 281 10.06 -4.64 -2.27
N ALA A 282 10.26 -4.26 -3.52
CA ALA A 282 10.03 -2.91 -4.04
C ALA A 282 8.61 -2.36 -3.82
N GLY A 283 8.51 -1.05 -3.57
CA GLY A 283 7.26 -0.27 -3.49
C GLY A 283 6.47 -0.39 -2.18
N ALA A 284 5.38 0.37 -2.08
CA ALA A 284 4.34 0.27 -1.05
C ALA A 284 2.95 0.21 -1.73
N PRO A 285 2.70 -0.82 -2.56
CA PRO A 285 1.58 -0.82 -3.51
C PRO A 285 0.21 -0.84 -2.83
N PHE A 286 0.09 -1.46 -1.65
CA PHE A 286 -1.16 -1.48 -0.88
C PHE A 286 -1.64 -0.06 -0.52
N ARG A 287 -0.73 0.84 -0.12
CA ARG A 287 -1.06 2.24 0.16
C ARG A 287 -1.58 2.94 -1.10
N ALA A 288 -0.79 2.90 -2.18
CA ALA A 288 -1.15 3.59 -3.43
C ALA A 288 -2.48 3.06 -4.03
N ILE A 289 -2.77 1.76 -3.90
CA ILE A 289 -4.05 1.19 -4.33
C ILE A 289 -5.19 1.65 -3.40
N ALA A 290 -5.02 1.56 -2.06
CA ALA A 290 -6.04 1.99 -1.10
C ALA A 290 -6.36 3.50 -1.19
N GLU A 291 -5.38 4.34 -1.53
CA GLU A 291 -5.58 5.74 -1.88
C GLU A 291 -6.36 5.93 -3.20
N GLN A 292 -6.16 5.05 -4.18
CA GLN A 292 -6.75 5.16 -5.53
C GLN A 292 -8.18 4.60 -5.65
N ILE A 293 -8.47 3.44 -5.05
CA ILE A 293 -9.82 2.82 -5.08
C ILE A 293 -10.68 3.20 -3.86
N GLY A 294 -10.11 3.95 -2.91
CA GLY A 294 -10.71 4.19 -1.60
C GLY A 294 -10.62 2.98 -0.67
N HIS A 295 -10.80 3.23 0.62
CA HIS A 295 -10.77 2.22 1.67
C HIS A 295 -11.63 2.63 2.87
N VAL A 296 -11.91 1.68 3.75
CA VAL A 296 -12.35 1.98 5.12
C VAL A 296 -11.13 1.93 6.05
N GLU A 297 -11.05 2.85 7.00
CA GLU A 297 -10.04 2.87 8.05
C GLU A 297 -10.64 2.34 9.37
N LEU A 298 -9.90 1.49 10.08
CA LEU A 298 -10.23 1.02 11.44
C LEU A 298 -9.25 1.63 12.45
N SER A 299 -9.71 2.64 13.19
CA SER A 299 -8.90 3.45 14.11
C SER A 299 -9.07 3.09 15.59
N ASP A 300 -10.19 2.46 15.98
CA ASP A 300 -10.49 2.02 17.36
C ASP A 300 -9.54 0.88 17.82
N ILE A 301 -8.42 1.23 18.45
CA ILE A 301 -7.44 0.27 18.97
C ILE A 301 -7.96 -0.38 20.26
N ARG A 302 -8.33 -1.66 20.16
CA ARG A 302 -8.87 -2.46 21.28
C ARG A 302 -7.87 -3.37 22.01
N ARG A 303 -6.60 -3.41 21.58
CA ARG A 303 -5.58 -4.33 22.14
C ARG A 303 -5.13 -3.95 23.57
N GLN A 304 -4.88 -2.67 23.81
CA GLN A 304 -4.31 -2.18 25.08
C GLN A 304 -5.39 -2.03 26.16
N ARG A 305 -5.02 -2.33 27.41
CA ARG A 305 -5.91 -2.25 28.58
C ARG A 305 -6.05 -0.86 29.19
N HIS A 306 -5.16 0.08 28.85
CA HIS A 306 -5.17 1.45 29.38
C HIS A 306 -5.34 2.47 28.24
N ASP A 307 -6.19 3.47 28.45
CA ASP A 307 -6.57 4.42 27.39
C ASP A 307 -5.38 5.24 26.89
N TRP A 308 -4.50 5.70 27.78
CA TRP A 308 -3.26 6.39 27.39
C TRP A 308 -2.34 5.54 26.50
N GLN A 309 -2.35 4.21 26.66
CA GLN A 309 -1.61 3.30 25.80
C GLN A 309 -2.26 3.15 24.42
N ARG A 310 -3.59 3.29 24.33
CA ARG A 310 -4.32 3.37 23.05
C ARG A 310 -4.04 4.68 22.33
N GLU A 311 -4.14 5.82 23.03
CA GLU A 311 -3.80 7.15 22.52
C GLU A 311 -2.35 7.18 21.99
N ALA A 312 -1.39 6.67 22.76
CA ALA A 312 0.00 6.55 22.32
C ALA A 312 0.17 5.59 21.13
N SER A 313 -0.65 4.53 21.03
CA SER A 313 -0.66 3.61 19.88
C SER A 313 -1.25 4.25 18.61
N VAL A 314 -2.27 5.10 18.74
CA VAL A 314 -2.79 5.94 17.65
C VAL A 314 -1.73 6.95 17.24
N ALA A 315 -1.05 7.61 18.18
CA ALA A 315 0.04 8.54 17.88
C ALA A 315 1.19 7.85 17.10
N PHE A 316 1.54 6.60 17.43
CA PHE A 316 2.50 5.84 16.63
C PHE A 316 2.00 5.52 15.21
N ALA A 317 0.71 5.21 15.04
CA ALA A 317 0.11 4.97 13.72
C ALA A 317 0.08 6.25 12.86
N THR A 318 -0.42 7.37 13.40
CA THR A 318 -0.58 8.64 12.67
C THR A 318 0.72 9.46 12.57
N HIS A 319 1.86 8.78 12.42
CA HIS A 319 3.23 9.33 12.31
C HIS A 319 3.73 10.19 13.51
N LYS A 320 2.95 10.40 14.57
CA LYS A 320 3.26 11.22 15.76
C LYS A 320 4.16 10.46 16.75
N THR A 321 5.20 9.78 16.25
CA THR A 321 6.07 8.88 17.03
C THR A 321 6.72 9.57 18.24
N ALA A 322 7.02 10.87 18.15
CA ALA A 322 7.55 11.64 19.28
C ALA A 322 6.52 11.88 20.40
N GLU A 323 5.23 12.02 20.08
CA GLU A 323 4.14 12.11 21.06
C GLU A 323 3.90 10.75 21.72
N GLY A 324 3.86 9.68 20.92
CA GLY A 324 3.77 8.31 21.42
C GLY A 324 4.91 7.94 22.37
N LEU A 325 6.16 8.28 22.02
CA LEU A 325 7.32 8.09 22.92
C LEU A 325 7.24 8.96 24.18
N ALA A 326 6.68 10.17 24.10
CA ALA A 326 6.54 11.04 25.27
C ALA A 326 5.58 10.42 26.30
N ALA A 327 4.45 9.85 25.87
CA ALA A 327 3.52 9.17 26.76
C ALA A 327 4.21 8.03 27.56
N TYR A 328 4.95 7.13 26.89
CA TYR A 328 5.68 6.07 27.60
C TYR A 328 6.83 6.61 28.48
N ARG A 329 7.51 7.69 28.08
CA ARG A 329 8.52 8.35 28.94
C ARG A 329 7.89 8.91 30.21
N ASP A 330 6.76 9.58 30.08
CA ASP A 330 6.11 10.31 31.17
C ASP A 330 5.38 9.37 32.14
N HIS A 331 5.01 8.16 31.68
CA HIS A 331 4.63 7.02 32.52
C HIS A 331 5.82 6.22 33.09
N GLY A 332 7.07 6.54 32.72
CA GLY A 332 8.29 5.91 33.24
C GLY A 332 8.74 4.62 32.55
N ASP A 333 8.08 4.20 31.46
CA ASP A 333 8.37 2.97 30.69
C ASP A 333 9.51 3.15 29.65
N ILE A 334 10.24 4.28 29.65
CA ILE A 334 11.46 4.47 28.86
C ILE A 334 12.67 4.56 29.78
N HIS A 335 13.60 3.61 29.64
CA HIS A 335 14.74 3.43 30.53
C HIS A 335 16.07 3.70 29.80
N PHE A 336 16.86 4.62 30.33
CA PHE A 336 18.21 4.91 29.85
C PHE A 336 19.27 4.27 30.74
N ALA A 337 20.18 3.52 30.12
CA ALA A 337 21.41 3.03 30.73
C ALA A 337 22.62 3.64 30.01
N GLU A 338 23.76 3.74 30.68
CA GLU A 338 25.00 4.35 30.13
C GLU A 338 25.38 3.75 28.76
N SER A 339 25.51 2.43 28.70
CA SER A 339 25.84 1.68 27.48
C SER A 339 24.73 0.71 27.06
N ARG A 340 24.73 0.31 25.79
CA ARG A 340 23.76 -0.66 25.25
C ARG A 340 23.79 -1.99 25.99
N ASP A 341 24.97 -2.45 26.41
CA ASP A 341 25.11 -3.74 27.08
C ASP A 341 24.57 -3.66 28.53
N LYS A 342 24.64 -2.49 29.19
CA LYS A 342 23.92 -2.22 30.44
C LYS A 342 22.40 -2.16 30.24
N ALA A 343 21.91 -1.63 29.11
CA ALA A 343 20.49 -1.65 28.76
C ALA A 343 19.97 -3.08 28.55
N MET A 344 20.72 -3.94 27.83
CA MET A 344 20.39 -5.37 27.69
C MET A 344 20.41 -6.10 29.05
N ALA A 345 21.39 -5.81 29.92
CA ALA A 345 21.41 -6.37 31.27
C ALA A 345 20.22 -5.90 32.13
N GLN A 346 19.62 -4.74 31.84
CA GLN A 346 18.38 -4.32 32.47
C GLN A 346 17.16 -5.09 31.94
N ILE A 347 17.01 -5.23 30.61
CA ILE A 347 15.96 -6.07 29.99
C ILE A 347 15.93 -7.46 30.64
N VAL A 348 17.10 -8.08 30.87
CA VAL A 348 17.21 -9.39 31.52
C VAL A 348 16.60 -9.38 32.93
N ARG A 349 16.94 -8.40 33.77
CA ARG A 349 16.42 -8.30 35.15
C ARG A 349 14.91 -8.10 35.15
N ASP A 350 14.42 -7.19 34.32
CA ASP A 350 13.03 -6.75 34.35
C ASP A 350 12.09 -7.78 33.66
N TYR A 351 12.59 -8.52 32.65
CA TYR A 351 11.92 -9.70 32.09
C TYR A 351 11.79 -10.83 33.12
N VAL A 352 12.85 -11.16 33.85
CA VAL A 352 12.82 -12.24 34.84
C VAL A 352 11.95 -11.87 36.04
N ALA A 353 12.06 -10.63 36.54
CA ALA A 353 11.19 -10.12 37.61
C ALA A 353 9.71 -10.01 37.18
N ASP A 354 9.40 -9.98 35.89
CA ASP A 354 8.01 -10.14 35.40
C ASP A 354 7.57 -11.61 35.39
N SER A 355 8.44 -12.53 34.97
CA SER A 355 8.13 -13.97 34.96
C SER A 355 7.82 -14.53 36.35
N GLU A 356 8.50 -14.03 37.38
CA GLU A 356 8.24 -14.39 38.79
C GLU A 356 6.90 -13.85 39.31
N ARG A 357 6.50 -12.64 38.89
CA ARG A 357 5.25 -12.01 39.32
C ARG A 357 4.02 -12.55 38.60
N ARG A 358 4.20 -13.11 37.39
CA ARG A 358 3.12 -13.51 36.47
C ARG A 358 3.53 -14.71 35.62
N ALA A 359 3.72 -15.87 36.24
CA ALA A 359 4.17 -17.10 35.56
C ALA A 359 3.46 -17.31 34.21
N ASP A 360 2.13 -17.33 34.20
CA ASP A 360 1.26 -17.61 33.04
C ASP A 360 1.14 -16.46 32.03
N GLY A 361 1.69 -15.28 32.33
CA GLY A 361 1.59 -14.08 31.47
C GLY A 361 2.48 -14.17 30.23
N SER A 362 1.96 -13.82 29.06
CA SER A 362 2.74 -13.88 27.82
C SER A 362 3.71 -12.69 27.69
N ARG A 363 4.99 -13.00 27.41
CA ARG A 363 6.10 -12.02 27.39
C ARG A 363 7.12 -12.28 26.29
N VAL A 364 7.69 -11.20 25.72
CA VAL A 364 8.78 -11.30 24.74
C VAL A 364 9.75 -10.12 24.85
N ALA A 365 11.05 -10.40 24.72
CA ALA A 365 12.05 -9.36 24.49
C ALA A 365 12.25 -9.13 22.98
N MET A 366 12.35 -7.88 22.54
CA MET A 366 12.47 -7.51 21.14
C MET A 366 13.69 -6.63 20.88
N ALA A 367 14.41 -6.92 19.79
CA ALA A 367 15.49 -6.07 19.30
C ALA A 367 15.49 -6.03 17.76
N HIS A 368 16.16 -5.04 17.17
CA HIS A 368 16.26 -4.97 15.71
C HIS A 368 17.31 -5.96 15.15
N ARG A 369 18.50 -5.99 15.75
CA ARG A 369 19.65 -6.79 15.27
C ARG A 369 19.57 -8.25 15.76
N ARG A 370 19.81 -9.21 14.86
CA ARG A 370 19.89 -10.66 15.21
C ARG A 370 20.99 -10.97 16.23
N ALA A 371 22.07 -10.19 16.27
CA ALA A 371 23.14 -10.33 17.26
C ALA A 371 22.63 -10.04 18.68
N ASP A 372 21.97 -8.89 18.86
CA ASP A 372 21.37 -8.46 20.13
C ASP A 372 20.32 -9.49 20.61
N VAL A 373 19.53 -10.07 19.69
CA VAL A 373 18.57 -11.16 19.98
C VAL A 373 19.27 -12.44 20.48
N ARG A 374 20.42 -12.83 19.89
CA ARG A 374 21.22 -13.98 20.37
C ARG A 374 21.74 -13.73 21.81
N VAL A 375 22.20 -12.51 22.09
CA VAL A 375 22.70 -12.11 23.43
C VAL A 375 21.58 -12.10 24.48
N LEU A 376 20.42 -11.49 24.17
CA LEU A 376 19.28 -11.44 25.08
C LEU A 376 18.73 -12.82 25.42
N ASN A 377 18.59 -13.73 24.44
CA ASN A 377 18.17 -15.11 24.70
C ASN A 377 19.10 -15.84 25.68
N ALA A 378 20.42 -15.79 25.43
CA ALA A 378 21.39 -16.46 26.28
C ALA A 378 21.40 -15.90 27.72
N ALA A 379 21.29 -14.57 27.86
CA ALA A 379 21.29 -13.90 29.16
C ALA A 379 20.00 -14.15 29.97
N ILE A 380 18.82 -14.04 29.34
CA ILE A 380 17.54 -14.35 29.99
C ILE A 380 17.51 -15.81 30.46
N ARG A 381 17.88 -16.75 29.58
CA ARG A 381 17.95 -18.18 29.92
C ARG A 381 18.89 -18.47 31.09
N SER A 382 20.10 -17.89 31.07
CA SER A 382 21.09 -18.11 32.12
C SER A 382 20.61 -17.58 33.49
N GLU A 383 19.91 -16.45 33.52
CA GLU A 383 19.37 -15.88 34.76
C GLU A 383 18.24 -16.76 35.31
N LEU A 384 17.29 -17.19 34.46
CA LEU A 384 16.21 -18.11 34.84
C LEU A 384 16.75 -19.43 35.41
N GLN A 385 17.70 -20.07 34.72
CA GLN A 385 18.34 -21.30 35.20
C GLN A 385 19.09 -21.09 36.52
N ASN A 386 19.73 -19.93 36.72
CA ASN A 386 20.42 -19.64 37.97
C ASN A 386 19.43 -19.48 39.14
N ARG A 387 18.27 -18.85 38.93
CA ARG A 387 17.23 -18.73 39.97
C ARG A 387 16.58 -20.07 40.31
N GLN A 388 16.26 -20.90 39.31
CA GLN A 388 15.81 -22.28 39.55
C GLN A 388 16.82 -23.09 40.38
N ARG A 389 18.12 -22.98 40.06
CA ARG A 389 19.20 -23.64 40.84
C ARG A 389 19.36 -23.11 42.27
N LEU A 390 18.87 -21.90 42.57
CA LEU A 390 18.87 -21.33 43.92
C LEU A 390 17.61 -21.74 44.70
N GLY A 391 16.41 -21.62 44.12
CA GLY A 391 15.16 -22.06 44.76
C GLY A 391 15.21 -23.53 45.18
N ASN A 392 15.66 -24.42 44.29
CA ASN A 392 15.82 -25.85 44.58
C ASN A 392 16.87 -26.14 45.67
N ARG A 393 17.80 -25.21 45.98
CA ARG A 393 18.74 -25.34 47.10
C ARG A 393 18.12 -24.92 48.43
N ASP A 394 17.29 -23.88 48.43
CA ASP A 394 16.64 -23.41 49.63
C ASP A 394 15.57 -24.42 50.10
N GLU A 395 14.80 -25.03 49.18
CA GLU A 395 13.90 -26.15 49.49
C GLU A 395 14.64 -27.37 50.08
N LEU A 396 15.80 -27.73 49.51
CA LEU A 396 16.65 -28.81 50.05
C LEU A 396 17.27 -28.48 51.42
N SER A 397 17.42 -27.20 51.77
CA SER A 397 17.91 -26.79 53.09
C SER A 397 16.81 -26.72 54.15
N ALA A 398 15.58 -26.39 53.77
CA ALA A 398 14.42 -26.37 54.67
C ALA A 398 13.98 -27.77 55.15
N GLY A 399 14.32 -28.83 54.39
CA GLY A 399 14.02 -30.23 54.75
C GLY A 399 15.08 -30.96 55.58
N ALA A 400 16.17 -30.30 55.99
CA ALA A 400 17.41 -30.97 56.39
C ALA A 400 17.55 -31.36 57.89
N GLU A 401 16.51 -31.26 58.72
CA GLU A 401 16.56 -31.62 60.16
C GLU A 401 16.02 -33.02 60.53
N GLN A 402 15.95 -33.97 59.58
CA GLN A 402 15.79 -35.41 59.93
C GLN A 402 16.08 -36.41 58.78
N ALA A 403 17.32 -36.89 58.67
CA ALA A 403 17.65 -38.24 58.16
C ALA A 403 19.15 -38.56 58.31
N ASP A 404 19.51 -39.49 59.21
CA ASP A 404 20.89 -39.99 59.32
C ASP A 404 21.25 -40.99 58.21
N GLY A 405 22.15 -40.57 57.32
CA GLY A 405 23.13 -41.39 56.62
C GLY A 405 22.72 -42.69 55.92
N LYS A 406 22.65 -42.63 54.57
CA LYS A 406 23.40 -43.60 53.72
C LYS A 406 23.62 -43.17 52.26
N ALA A 407 24.89 -43.17 51.89
CA ALA A 407 25.43 -43.49 50.56
C ALA A 407 24.73 -42.95 49.28
N GLY A 408 25.12 -41.75 48.88
CA GLY A 408 25.85 -41.61 47.62
C GLY A 408 25.10 -41.86 46.30
N GLY A 409 23.79 -41.60 46.23
CA GLY A 409 23.12 -41.40 44.95
C GLY A 409 23.70 -40.17 44.26
N LYS A 410 24.23 -40.32 43.02
CA LYS A 410 24.50 -39.16 42.17
C LYS A 410 23.15 -38.54 41.79
N SER A 411 22.94 -37.26 42.11
CA SER A 411 21.97 -36.46 41.35
C SER A 411 22.53 -36.23 39.95
N GLU A 412 22.26 -37.17 39.04
CA GLU A 412 22.48 -36.95 37.61
C GLU A 412 21.61 -35.77 37.17
N ALA A 413 22.16 -34.91 36.30
CA ALA A 413 21.53 -33.66 35.91
C ALA A 413 20.39 -33.89 34.89
N VAL A 414 19.33 -34.56 35.33
CA VAL A 414 18.11 -34.80 34.55
C VAL A 414 17.42 -33.46 34.29
N GLY A 415 17.69 -32.88 33.13
CA GLY A 415 17.08 -31.61 32.73
C GLY A 415 17.71 -30.99 31.48
N GLU A 416 19.04 -30.92 31.35
CA GLU A 416 19.68 -30.14 30.29
C GLU A 416 20.44 -31.03 29.28
N LEU A 417 20.01 -31.00 28.01
CA LEU A 417 20.63 -31.76 26.92
C LEU A 417 21.06 -30.82 25.78
N THR A 418 22.20 -31.15 25.13
CA THR A 418 22.77 -30.34 24.05
C THR A 418 22.57 -31.00 22.69
N PHE A 419 21.88 -30.30 21.80
CA PHE A 419 21.50 -30.75 20.47
C PHE A 419 22.21 -29.94 19.38
N GLN A 420 22.27 -30.50 18.17
CA GLN A 420 22.72 -29.78 16.99
C GLN A 420 21.52 -29.05 16.36
N THR A 421 21.63 -27.73 16.18
CA THR A 421 20.64 -26.91 15.46
C THR A 421 21.24 -26.34 14.19
N SER A 422 20.40 -25.77 13.31
CA SER A 422 20.84 -25.02 12.13
C SER A 422 21.71 -23.80 12.49
N ASN A 423 21.52 -23.22 13.68
CA ASN A 423 22.34 -22.13 14.21
C ASN A 423 23.50 -22.62 15.13
N GLY A 424 23.96 -23.87 14.97
CA GLY A 424 25.02 -24.49 15.78
C GLY A 424 24.49 -25.28 16.98
N LYS A 425 25.36 -25.66 17.92
CA LYS A 425 24.91 -26.40 19.12
C LYS A 425 24.07 -25.51 20.05
N ARG A 426 23.05 -26.09 20.69
CA ARG A 426 22.21 -25.44 21.72
C ARG A 426 21.91 -26.42 22.83
N ALA A 427 21.89 -25.90 24.07
CA ALA A 427 21.33 -26.62 25.21
C ALA A 427 19.84 -26.26 25.36
N PHE A 428 19.00 -27.26 25.63
CA PHE A 428 17.58 -27.10 25.95
C PHE A 428 17.25 -27.89 27.22
N ALA A 429 16.29 -27.39 28.00
CA ALA A 429 15.83 -27.98 29.25
C ALA A 429 14.32 -27.73 29.47
N PRO A 430 13.63 -28.49 30.34
CA PRO A 430 12.26 -28.18 30.78
C PRO A 430 12.08 -26.72 31.17
N GLY A 431 10.99 -26.11 30.70
CA GLY A 431 10.71 -24.68 30.84
C GLY A 431 11.38 -23.77 29.81
N ASP A 432 12.29 -24.26 28.94
CA ASP A 432 12.90 -23.40 27.93
C ASP A 432 11.89 -22.89 26.91
N ARG A 433 11.88 -21.57 26.70
CA ARG A 433 11.17 -20.97 25.57
C ARG A 433 11.98 -21.15 24.29
N ILE A 434 11.33 -21.67 23.26
CA ILE A 434 11.93 -21.96 21.94
C ILE A 434 11.18 -21.27 20.80
N ILE A 435 11.86 -21.10 19.67
CA ILE A 435 11.29 -20.58 18.42
C ILE A 435 11.59 -21.53 17.25
N PHE A 436 10.57 -21.82 16.46
CA PHE A 436 10.69 -22.57 15.21
C PHE A 436 11.15 -21.64 14.07
N LEU A 437 12.12 -22.09 13.28
CA LEU A 437 12.78 -21.30 12.24
C LEU A 437 12.43 -21.71 10.81
N GLU A 438 11.84 -22.90 10.62
CA GLU A 438 11.40 -23.43 9.32
C GLU A 438 10.03 -24.09 9.44
N ASN A 439 9.29 -24.21 8.33
CA ASN A 439 7.98 -24.85 8.33
C ASN A 439 8.16 -26.37 8.19
N ASN A 440 7.49 -27.16 9.02
CA ASN A 440 7.39 -28.62 8.86
C ASN A 440 5.91 -29.04 9.02
N ARG A 441 5.36 -29.72 8.02
CA ARG A 441 3.94 -30.13 8.00
C ARG A 441 3.64 -31.30 8.92
N ASP A 442 4.56 -32.26 9.00
CA ASP A 442 4.38 -33.51 9.76
C ASP A 442 4.43 -33.27 11.28
N LEU A 443 5.16 -32.23 11.69
CA LEU A 443 5.20 -31.69 13.06
C LEU A 443 4.15 -30.59 13.32
N GLY A 444 3.43 -30.12 12.29
CA GLY A 444 2.49 -28.99 12.39
C GLY A 444 3.10 -27.58 12.54
N VAL A 445 4.42 -27.46 12.73
CA VAL A 445 5.10 -26.22 13.13
C VAL A 445 5.47 -25.27 11.98
N LYS A 446 5.45 -23.96 12.27
CA LYS A 446 5.69 -22.89 11.27
C LYS A 446 6.78 -21.91 11.74
N ASN A 447 7.51 -21.31 10.80
CA ASN A 447 8.60 -20.35 11.06
C ASN A 447 8.08 -19.10 11.79
N GLY A 448 8.53 -18.89 13.03
CA GLY A 448 8.08 -17.81 13.91
C GLY A 448 7.04 -18.23 14.97
N MET A 449 6.59 -19.48 14.95
CA MET A 449 5.87 -20.12 16.05
C MET A 449 6.79 -20.23 17.28
N LEU A 450 6.19 -20.12 18.47
CA LEU A 450 6.87 -20.21 19.76
C LEU A 450 6.30 -21.39 20.56
N GLY A 451 7.08 -21.88 21.53
CA GLY A 451 6.63 -22.90 22.45
C GLY A 451 7.51 -22.99 23.70
N THR A 452 7.06 -23.79 24.68
CA THR A 452 7.79 -24.10 25.91
C THR A 452 8.19 -25.57 25.88
N VAL A 453 9.46 -25.86 26.11
CA VAL A 453 9.96 -27.24 26.27
C VAL A 453 9.37 -27.85 27.54
N GLU A 454 8.67 -28.97 27.39
CA GLU A 454 8.15 -29.76 28.50
C GLU A 454 9.24 -30.71 29.00
N HIS A 455 9.81 -31.50 28.08
CA HIS A 455 10.82 -32.51 28.37
C HIS A 455 11.87 -32.63 27.25
N VAL A 456 13.07 -33.08 27.60
CA VAL A 456 14.15 -33.38 26.65
C VAL A 456 14.65 -34.81 26.81
N GLU A 457 14.84 -35.49 25.69
CA GLU A 457 15.36 -36.84 25.54
C GLU A 457 16.61 -36.79 24.62
N PRO A 458 17.55 -37.75 24.66
CA PRO A 458 18.82 -37.67 23.91
C PRO A 458 18.72 -37.39 22.40
N ASN A 459 17.61 -37.74 21.75
CA ASN A 459 17.36 -37.52 20.32
C ASN A 459 16.06 -36.71 20.04
N LYS A 460 15.40 -36.17 21.07
CA LYS A 460 14.05 -35.62 20.95
C LYS A 460 13.77 -34.51 21.97
N ILE A 461 12.99 -33.52 21.55
CA ILE A 461 12.48 -32.45 22.41
C ILE A 461 10.95 -32.49 22.34
N ILE A 462 10.29 -32.51 23.51
CA ILE A 462 8.84 -32.35 23.62
C ILE A 462 8.57 -30.91 24.02
N ALA A 463 7.74 -30.20 23.27
CA ALA A 463 7.41 -28.81 23.54
C ALA A 463 5.94 -28.52 23.31
N GLN A 464 5.30 -27.81 24.25
CA GLN A 464 3.96 -27.27 24.10
C GLN A 464 4.00 -26.00 23.23
N LEU A 465 3.10 -25.91 22.25
CA LEU A 465 2.99 -24.78 21.33
C LEU A 465 2.13 -23.64 21.92
N ASP A 466 2.49 -22.40 21.60
CA ASP A 466 1.68 -21.21 21.91
C ASP A 466 0.41 -21.20 21.04
N GLY A 467 -0.79 -21.26 21.64
CA GLY A 467 -2.05 -21.08 20.90
C GLY A 467 -3.30 -21.51 21.67
N ARG A 468 -4.47 -21.42 21.02
CA ARG A 468 -5.73 -21.99 21.53
C ARG A 468 -5.83 -23.49 21.22
N GLY A 469 -4.89 -24.26 21.77
CA GLY A 469 -4.83 -25.72 21.68
C GLY A 469 -3.90 -26.30 22.74
N GLY A 470 -2.70 -25.72 22.88
CA GLY A 470 -1.69 -26.18 23.84
C GLY A 470 -1.06 -27.52 23.45
N ASP A 471 -1.09 -27.86 22.16
CA ASP A 471 -0.61 -29.13 21.64
C ASP A 471 0.89 -29.33 21.86
N SER A 472 1.26 -30.50 22.39
CA SER A 472 2.65 -30.92 22.59
C SER A 472 3.22 -31.54 21.32
N VAL A 473 4.20 -30.88 20.69
CA VAL A 473 4.92 -31.41 19.52
C VAL A 473 6.14 -32.23 19.94
N SER A 474 6.32 -33.39 19.28
CA SER A 474 7.45 -34.31 19.48
C SER A 474 8.53 -34.10 18.41
N ILE A 475 9.47 -33.18 18.67
CA ILE A 475 10.53 -32.79 17.75
C ILE A 475 11.66 -33.84 17.78
N ALA A 476 11.78 -34.69 16.75
CA ALA A 476 12.92 -35.58 16.59
C ALA A 476 14.12 -34.80 16.02
N THR A 477 15.20 -34.65 16.79
CA THR A 477 16.28 -33.67 16.52
C THR A 477 17.29 -34.10 15.46
N ASP A 478 17.19 -35.33 14.98
CA ASP A 478 17.85 -35.82 13.77
C ASP A 478 17.19 -35.25 12.50
N SER A 479 15.85 -35.21 12.48
CA SER A 479 15.01 -34.79 11.35
C SER A 479 14.70 -33.28 11.30
N TYR A 480 14.58 -32.62 12.46
CA TYR A 480 14.27 -31.19 12.55
C TYR A 480 15.26 -30.45 13.46
N GLN A 481 16.16 -29.69 12.84
CA GLN A 481 17.21 -28.92 13.53
C GLN A 481 16.95 -27.40 13.52
N ALA A 482 15.81 -26.95 12.97
CA ALA A 482 15.47 -25.54 12.78
C ALA A 482 14.81 -24.90 14.02
N ILE A 483 15.47 -25.05 15.18
CA ILE A 483 15.06 -24.48 16.48
C ILE A 483 16.16 -23.58 17.07
N ASP A 484 15.75 -22.58 17.84
CA ASP A 484 16.63 -21.77 18.69
C ASP A 484 15.84 -21.29 19.94
N HIS A 485 16.47 -20.55 20.85
CA HIS A 485 15.78 -19.99 22.02
C HIS A 485 14.80 -18.84 21.64
N GLY A 486 13.66 -18.78 22.32
CA GLY A 486 12.51 -17.94 21.98
C GLY A 486 12.15 -16.84 22.99
N TYR A 487 12.93 -16.64 24.05
CA TYR A 487 12.72 -15.56 25.04
C TYR A 487 12.81 -14.16 24.41
N ALA A 488 13.75 -14.00 23.47
CA ALA A 488 13.98 -12.80 22.70
C ALA A 488 13.86 -13.06 21.19
N THR A 489 13.35 -12.08 20.44
CA THR A 489 13.08 -12.21 19.00
C THR A 489 13.33 -10.90 18.26
N THR A 490 13.50 -10.95 16.93
CA THR A 490 13.60 -9.73 16.12
C THR A 490 12.24 -9.05 15.99
N ILE A 491 12.18 -7.71 16.00
CA ILE A 491 10.91 -6.95 15.83
C ILE A 491 10.09 -7.47 14.62
N HIS A 492 10.74 -7.70 13.47
CA HIS A 492 10.14 -8.28 12.26
C HIS A 492 9.45 -9.65 12.44
N LYS A 493 9.81 -10.45 13.45
CA LYS A 493 9.19 -11.75 13.76
C LYS A 493 7.95 -11.64 14.67
N ASN A 494 7.61 -10.42 15.13
CA ASN A 494 6.46 -10.14 15.99
C ASN A 494 5.34 -9.36 15.29
N GLN A 495 5.42 -9.14 13.97
CA GLN A 495 4.25 -8.67 13.22
C GLN A 495 3.12 -9.70 13.31
N GLY A 496 1.86 -9.25 13.34
CA GLY A 496 0.69 -10.04 13.76
C GLY A 496 0.63 -10.41 15.26
N ALA A 497 1.77 -10.69 15.91
CA ALA A 497 1.80 -11.17 17.29
C ALA A 497 1.24 -10.16 18.31
N THR A 498 0.66 -10.71 19.39
CA THR A 498 0.19 -9.96 20.56
C THR A 498 0.67 -10.68 21.82
N VAL A 499 1.20 -9.93 22.79
CA VAL A 499 1.69 -10.41 24.09
C VAL A 499 1.12 -9.54 25.21
N ASP A 500 1.20 -9.98 26.46
CA ASP A 500 0.77 -9.15 27.59
C ASP A 500 1.86 -8.13 27.95
N ARG A 501 3.15 -8.52 27.93
CA ARG A 501 4.31 -7.62 28.09
C ARG A 501 5.38 -7.73 27.00
N ALA A 502 5.97 -6.57 26.67
CA ALA A 502 7.06 -6.45 25.71
C ALA A 502 8.25 -5.65 26.29
N PHE A 503 9.48 -6.11 26.04
CA PHE A 503 10.72 -5.46 26.47
C PHE A 503 11.58 -5.13 25.24
N VAL A 504 11.67 -3.86 24.84
CA VAL A 504 12.24 -3.44 23.55
C VAL A 504 13.63 -2.83 23.74
N LEU A 505 14.64 -3.36 23.08
CA LEU A 505 15.95 -2.71 22.95
C LEU A 505 15.91 -1.69 21.80
N ALA A 506 15.99 -0.41 22.12
CA ALA A 506 16.06 0.68 21.15
C ALA A 506 17.39 0.63 20.38
N SER A 507 17.37 0.99 19.10
CA SER A 507 18.59 1.19 18.30
C SER A 507 18.48 2.37 17.34
N SER A 508 19.60 3.05 17.12
CA SER A 508 19.86 4.03 16.06
C SER A 508 19.51 3.55 14.64
N THR A 509 19.33 2.24 14.47
CA THR A 509 18.93 1.57 13.22
C THR A 509 17.41 1.42 13.05
N MET A 510 16.59 1.81 14.03
CA MET A 510 15.13 1.82 13.94
C MET A 510 14.60 3.10 13.26
N ASP A 511 13.45 2.97 12.62
CA ASP A 511 12.63 4.03 12.04
C ASP A 511 11.23 4.04 12.69
N ARG A 512 10.31 4.87 12.18
CA ARG A 512 8.95 4.96 12.73
C ARG A 512 8.14 3.67 12.62
N HIS A 513 8.37 2.88 11.57
CA HIS A 513 7.63 1.64 11.31
C HIS A 513 8.08 0.51 12.24
N LEU A 514 9.40 0.37 12.45
CA LEU A 514 9.98 -0.51 13.46
C LEU A 514 9.55 -0.09 14.88
N THR A 515 9.47 1.21 15.15
CA THR A 515 9.05 1.74 16.46
C THR A 515 7.57 1.46 16.73
N TYR A 516 6.66 1.80 15.79
CA TYR A 516 5.24 1.53 15.90
C TYR A 516 4.96 0.02 16.06
N VAL A 517 5.60 -0.85 15.28
CA VAL A 517 5.45 -2.30 15.48
C VAL A 517 5.95 -2.73 16.85
N ALA A 518 7.18 -2.38 17.25
CA ALA A 518 7.74 -2.81 18.53
C ALA A 518 6.92 -2.34 19.74
N MET A 519 6.46 -1.08 19.73
CA MET A 519 5.73 -0.51 20.85
C MET A 519 4.29 -1.02 20.96
N THR A 520 3.64 -1.47 19.88
CA THR A 520 2.20 -1.83 19.90
C THR A 520 1.87 -3.31 20.12
N ARG A 521 2.85 -4.20 20.31
CA ARG A 521 2.58 -5.65 20.48
C ARG A 521 1.94 -6.03 21.82
N HIS A 522 2.00 -5.15 22.82
CA HIS A 522 1.58 -5.46 24.20
C HIS A 522 0.07 -5.27 24.44
N ARG A 523 -0.46 -5.89 25.51
CA ARG A 523 -1.79 -5.60 26.09
C ARG A 523 -1.72 -4.80 27.40
N ASP A 524 -0.74 -5.09 28.26
CA ASP A 524 -0.60 -4.47 29.59
C ASP A 524 0.47 -3.38 29.65
N GLY A 525 1.53 -3.52 28.85
CA GLY A 525 2.60 -2.51 28.77
C GLY A 525 3.81 -2.96 27.97
N VAL A 526 4.52 -1.98 27.43
CA VAL A 526 5.81 -2.13 26.77
C VAL A 526 6.83 -1.24 27.46
N GLN A 527 8.07 -1.70 27.56
CA GLN A 527 9.18 -0.91 28.09
C GLN A 527 10.28 -0.79 27.04
N LEU A 528 10.82 0.42 26.87
CA LEU A 528 11.83 0.75 25.87
C LEU A 528 13.17 1.07 26.56
N TYR A 529 14.20 0.29 26.24
CA TYR A 529 15.52 0.36 26.87
C TYR A 529 16.56 0.88 25.89
N ALA A 530 17.29 1.92 26.28
CA ALA A 530 18.26 2.61 25.42
C ALA A 530 19.63 2.76 26.10
N GLY A 531 20.69 2.49 25.34
CA GLY A 531 22.05 2.90 25.72
C GLY A 531 22.28 4.36 25.35
N ILE A 532 22.61 5.21 26.33
CA ILE A 532 22.88 6.65 26.15
C ILE A 532 23.95 6.84 25.05
N GLU A 533 25.01 6.04 25.07
CA GLU A 533 26.08 6.01 24.04
C GLU A 533 25.59 5.79 22.59
N GLU A 534 24.51 5.02 22.35
CA GLU A 534 23.98 4.81 20.99
C GLU A 534 23.11 6.00 20.52
N PHE A 535 22.70 6.88 21.44
CA PHE A 535 21.77 7.99 21.18
C PHE A 535 22.28 9.38 21.58
N THR A 536 23.49 9.55 22.11
CA THR A 536 24.02 10.87 22.48
C THR A 536 25.36 11.19 21.81
N SER A 537 25.78 12.45 21.98
CA SER A 537 27.18 12.86 21.85
C SER A 537 27.55 13.81 23.00
N ALA A 538 26.82 13.71 24.12
CA ALA A 538 27.08 14.41 25.36
C ALA A 538 28.41 13.94 25.96
N GLY A 539 29.35 14.87 26.05
CA GLY A 539 30.62 14.63 26.73
C GLY A 539 30.46 14.61 28.24
N ARG A 540 31.44 14.01 28.90
CA ARG A 540 31.55 13.98 30.36
C ARG A 540 32.10 15.32 30.84
N LEU A 541 31.42 15.96 31.79
CA LEU A 541 31.88 17.18 32.44
C LEU A 541 33.15 16.87 33.23
N VAL A 542 34.30 17.40 32.79
CA VAL A 542 35.59 17.20 33.46
C VAL A 542 36.09 18.43 34.20
N ASP A 543 35.72 19.64 33.76
CA ASP A 543 36.04 20.90 34.44
C ASP A 543 35.07 22.01 34.03
N HIS A 544 34.85 23.00 34.90
CA HIS A 544 34.11 24.24 34.59
C HIS A 544 34.39 25.32 35.64
N GLY A 545 34.42 26.58 35.22
CA GLY A 545 34.68 27.69 36.14
C GLY A 545 34.82 29.03 35.44
N VAL A 546 35.40 30.01 36.17
CA VAL A 546 35.80 31.31 35.62
C VAL A 546 37.32 31.32 35.48
N ALA A 547 37.80 31.73 34.31
CA ALA A 547 39.22 31.92 34.03
C ALA A 547 39.39 32.98 32.92
N PRO A 548 40.59 33.55 32.71
CA PRO A 548 40.88 34.36 31.54
C PRO A 548 40.55 33.59 30.26
N TYR A 549 39.85 34.22 29.32
CA TYR A 549 39.39 33.58 28.09
C TYR A 549 40.54 32.90 27.31
N GLU A 550 40.32 31.64 26.92
CA GLU A 550 41.31 30.72 26.32
C GLU A 550 42.57 30.47 27.20
N HIS A 551 42.46 30.71 28.51
CA HIS A 551 43.55 30.71 29.50
C HIS A 551 44.70 31.69 29.18
N ASN A 552 44.50 32.65 28.27
CA ASN A 552 45.46 33.70 27.97
C ASN A 552 45.48 34.73 29.12
N PRO A 553 46.61 34.98 29.82
CA PRO A 553 46.68 35.92 30.94
C PRO A 553 46.36 37.39 30.60
N GLN A 554 46.28 37.76 29.31
CA GLN A 554 45.90 39.10 28.84
C GLN A 554 44.40 39.22 28.49
N SER A 555 43.67 38.11 28.47
CA SER A 555 42.22 38.07 28.25
C SER A 555 41.43 38.56 29.48
N ARG A 556 40.18 38.98 29.25
CA ARG A 556 39.20 39.13 30.33
C ARG A 556 38.73 37.76 30.82
N ASP A 557 38.31 37.69 32.07
CA ASP A 557 37.65 36.51 32.63
C ASP A 557 36.35 36.17 31.88
N SER A 558 36.15 34.89 31.62
CA SER A 558 34.94 34.31 31.04
C SER A 558 34.64 32.98 31.70
N TYR A 559 33.38 32.53 31.62
CA TYR A 559 33.01 31.21 32.13
C TYR A 559 33.30 30.14 31.06
N PHE A 560 33.88 29.02 31.48
CA PHE A 560 34.19 27.89 30.61
C PHE A 560 33.55 26.59 31.13
N VAL A 561 33.33 25.66 30.20
CA VAL A 561 32.89 24.29 30.48
C VAL A 561 33.69 23.35 29.57
N THR A 562 34.43 22.41 30.16
CA THR A 562 35.22 21.40 29.45
C THR A 562 34.53 20.05 29.50
N LEU A 563 34.23 19.52 28.31
CA LEU A 563 33.62 18.21 28.12
C LEU A 563 34.60 17.24 27.48
N GLU A 564 34.66 16.01 27.97
CA GLU A 564 35.48 14.91 27.44
C GLU A 564 34.59 13.90 26.71
N ASN A 565 34.90 13.56 25.46
CA ASN A 565 34.11 12.57 24.70
C ASN A 565 34.59 11.13 24.92
N ASP A 566 33.88 10.15 24.34
CA ASP A 566 34.13 8.72 24.52
C ASP A 566 35.49 8.21 23.97
N LYS A 567 36.27 9.06 23.31
CA LYS A 567 37.65 8.77 22.89
C LYS A 567 38.71 9.44 23.78
N GLY A 568 38.29 10.22 24.80
CA GLY A 568 39.17 11.07 25.60
C GLY A 568 39.51 12.43 24.95
N GLU A 569 38.89 12.79 23.82
CA GLU A 569 39.08 14.11 23.21
C GLU A 569 38.34 15.16 24.06
N ARG A 570 39.03 16.22 24.50
CA ARG A 570 38.46 17.31 25.32
C ARG A 570 38.09 18.51 24.48
N HIS A 571 36.92 19.08 24.74
CA HIS A 571 36.43 20.31 24.11
C HIS A 571 35.99 21.30 25.18
N THR A 572 36.62 22.47 25.23
CA THR A 572 36.25 23.57 26.14
C THR A 572 35.38 24.58 25.39
N VAL A 573 34.17 24.81 25.87
CA VAL A 573 33.28 25.88 25.39
C VAL A 573 33.39 27.06 26.35
N TRP A 574 33.53 28.26 25.81
CA TRP A 574 33.60 29.52 26.54
C TRP A 574 32.34 30.36 26.29
N GLY A 575 31.86 31.07 27.32
CA GLY A 575 30.70 31.94 27.16
C GLY A 575 30.20 32.51 28.48
N VAL A 576 29.95 33.83 28.51
CA VAL A 576 29.45 34.56 29.70
C VAL A 576 28.13 34.00 30.25
N ASP A 577 27.32 33.38 29.40
CA ASP A 577 26.00 32.83 29.75
C ASP A 577 26.07 31.40 30.33
N LEU A 578 27.18 30.67 30.12
CA LEU A 578 27.39 29.33 30.69
C LEU A 578 27.35 29.34 32.22
N ASN A 579 27.76 30.44 32.86
CA ASN A 579 27.69 30.62 34.31
C ASN A 579 26.24 30.55 34.84
N ARG A 580 25.25 31.02 34.05
CA ARG A 580 23.83 30.85 34.39
C ARG A 580 23.42 29.41 34.12
N ALA A 581 23.62 28.93 32.90
CA ALA A 581 23.22 27.59 32.45
C ALA A 581 23.71 26.46 33.37
N MET A 582 24.95 26.54 33.87
CA MET A 582 25.55 25.56 34.79
C MET A 582 25.00 25.67 36.21
N ARG A 583 24.55 26.85 36.67
CA ARG A 583 23.83 26.99 37.95
C ARG A 583 22.42 26.41 37.83
N ASP A 584 21.70 26.79 36.77
CA ASP A 584 20.31 26.39 36.53
C ASP A 584 20.17 24.86 36.47
N ALA A 585 21.11 24.16 35.83
CA ALA A 585 21.11 22.69 35.74
C ALA A 585 21.85 21.98 36.89
N SER A 586 22.77 22.66 37.57
CA SER A 586 23.62 22.14 38.66
C SER A 586 24.22 20.73 38.43
N PRO A 587 24.93 20.48 37.30
CA PRO A 587 25.60 19.20 37.05
C PRO A 587 26.85 19.05 37.93
N LYS A 588 27.32 17.81 38.11
CA LYS A 588 28.55 17.47 38.83
C LYS A 588 29.66 17.07 37.86
N ILE A 589 30.91 17.34 38.24
CA ILE A 589 32.07 16.78 37.54
C ILE A 589 31.95 15.26 37.53
N GLY A 590 31.99 14.67 36.34
CA GLY A 590 31.73 13.25 36.08
C GLY A 590 30.38 12.95 35.40
N ASP A 591 29.42 13.89 35.38
CA ASP A 591 28.13 13.72 34.69
C ASP A 591 28.28 13.85 33.16
N ARG A 592 27.43 13.16 32.37
CA ARG A 592 27.30 13.44 30.92
C ARG A 592 26.34 14.61 30.72
N ILE A 593 26.79 15.67 30.06
CA ILE A 593 25.97 16.83 29.68
C ILE A 593 26.25 17.27 28.23
N GLY A 594 25.35 18.05 27.67
CA GLY A 594 25.60 18.82 26.45
C GLY A 594 25.22 20.28 26.66
N LEU A 595 25.84 21.14 25.84
CA LEU A 595 25.61 22.58 25.84
C LEU A 595 24.81 22.91 24.58
N GLN A 596 23.53 23.24 24.76
CA GLN A 596 22.65 23.67 23.68
C GLN A 596 22.74 25.19 23.55
N HIS A 597 23.01 25.66 22.33
CA HIS A 597 22.90 27.07 21.97
C HIS A 597 21.42 27.39 21.71
N GLU A 598 20.89 28.40 22.40
CA GLU A 598 19.48 28.82 22.29
C GLU A 598 19.30 30.12 21.48
N GLY A 599 20.37 30.57 20.81
CA GLY A 599 20.39 31.80 20.01
C GLY A 599 21.49 32.78 20.45
N ALA A 600 21.60 33.89 19.74
CA ALA A 600 22.59 34.93 19.97
C ALA A 600 21.92 36.31 20.06
N THR A 601 22.28 37.10 21.07
CA THR A 601 21.87 38.51 21.18
C THR A 601 23.05 39.41 20.80
N PRO A 602 22.95 40.27 19.77
CA PRO A 602 24.01 41.20 19.44
C PRO A 602 24.17 42.26 20.53
N VAL A 603 25.38 42.41 21.06
CA VAL A 603 25.75 43.38 22.10
C VAL A 603 26.90 44.26 21.61
N THR A 604 26.91 45.53 21.98
CA THR A 604 28.05 46.44 21.71
C THR A 604 28.91 46.53 22.96
N LEU A 605 30.20 46.23 22.83
CA LEU A 605 31.17 46.28 23.93
C LEU A 605 31.62 47.73 24.19
N PRO A 606 32.20 48.04 25.37
CA PRO A 606 32.61 49.40 25.73
C PRO A 606 33.70 50.03 24.84
N ASP A 607 34.36 49.23 24.01
CA ASP A 607 35.34 49.63 22.99
C ASP A 607 34.69 49.95 21.61
N GLY A 608 33.36 49.79 21.49
CA GLY A 608 32.60 50.03 20.27
C GLY A 608 32.49 48.82 19.34
N THR A 609 33.12 47.69 19.64
CA THR A 609 32.96 46.47 18.85
C THR A 609 31.59 45.83 19.06
N LYS A 610 31.05 45.20 18.01
CA LYS A 610 29.83 44.37 18.12
C LYS A 610 30.25 42.92 18.31
N ALA A 611 29.70 42.28 19.34
CA ALA A 611 29.90 40.88 19.66
C ALA A 611 28.55 40.18 19.87
N GLU A 612 28.52 38.86 19.78
CA GLU A 612 27.30 38.08 20.01
C GLU A 612 27.32 37.44 21.40
N ARG A 613 26.32 37.78 22.22
CA ARG A 613 26.06 37.08 23.47
C ARG A 613 25.23 35.84 23.17
N ASN A 614 25.92 34.72 23.02
CA ASN A 614 25.32 33.39 22.93
C ASN A 614 24.53 33.05 24.21
N ALA A 615 23.28 32.64 24.04
CA ALA A 615 22.45 32.04 25.08
C ALA A 615 22.72 30.53 25.14
N TRP A 616 22.91 30.00 26.34
CA TRP A 616 23.24 28.58 26.54
C TRP A 616 22.28 27.90 27.53
N ARG A 617 21.89 26.67 27.22
CA ARG A 617 21.23 25.75 28.15
C ARG A 617 22.07 24.49 28.33
N VAL A 618 22.26 24.09 29.58
CA VAL A 618 22.84 22.79 29.92
C VAL A 618 21.73 21.76 29.89
N VAL A 619 21.91 20.73 29.06
CA VAL A 619 20.94 19.64 28.90
C VAL A 619 21.60 18.35 29.38
N LYS A 620 20.89 17.57 30.20
CA LYS A 620 21.42 16.33 30.80
C LYS A 620 21.53 15.22 29.75
N GLY A 621 22.46 14.29 29.98
CA GLY A 621 22.78 13.23 29.01
C GLY A 621 21.61 12.30 28.65
N ASP A 622 20.65 12.13 29.57
CA ASP A 622 19.39 11.40 29.41
C ASP A 622 18.35 12.20 28.59
N GLU A 623 18.13 13.49 28.90
CA GLU A 623 17.26 14.37 28.10
C GLU A 623 17.77 14.49 26.66
N LEU A 624 19.09 14.64 26.46
CA LEU A 624 19.72 14.64 25.13
C LEU A 624 19.59 13.29 24.41
N ALA A 625 19.82 12.19 25.12
CA ALA A 625 19.63 10.86 24.56
C ALA A 625 18.16 10.63 24.16
N TYR A 626 17.20 11.13 24.94
CA TYR A 626 15.78 11.09 24.59
C TYR A 626 15.45 11.92 23.35
N GLN A 627 15.92 13.17 23.25
CA GLN A 627 15.68 14.01 22.07
C GLN A 627 16.22 13.35 20.78
N LYS A 628 17.46 12.83 20.80
CA LYS A 628 18.06 12.11 19.67
C LYS A 628 17.39 10.75 19.42
N LEU A 629 16.96 10.02 20.46
CA LEU A 629 16.20 8.78 20.32
C LEU A 629 14.86 9.03 19.64
N ALA A 630 14.07 10.00 20.13
CA ALA A 630 12.80 10.37 19.54
C ALA A 630 12.96 10.82 18.09
N SER A 631 13.96 11.66 17.78
CA SER A 631 14.30 12.04 16.41
C SER A 631 14.65 10.83 15.53
N ARG A 632 15.54 9.92 16.00
CA ARG A 632 15.97 8.74 15.23
C ARG A 632 14.84 7.75 15.00
N LEU A 633 13.99 7.51 15.99
CA LEU A 633 12.87 6.59 15.91
C LEU A 633 11.66 7.20 15.18
N SER A 634 11.57 8.53 15.05
CA SER A 634 10.50 9.20 14.26
C SER A 634 10.81 9.34 12.77
N ARG A 635 12.02 8.99 12.32
CA ARG A 635 12.38 9.06 10.89
C ARG A 635 11.42 8.22 10.03
N SER A 636 11.02 8.75 8.88
CA SER A 636 10.31 7.98 7.87
C SER A 636 11.19 6.85 7.32
N GLY A 637 10.60 5.67 7.19
CA GLY A 637 11.16 4.54 6.43
C GLY A 637 10.28 4.14 5.25
N VAL A 638 9.26 4.95 4.92
CA VAL A 638 8.21 4.66 3.92
C VAL A 638 8.84 4.27 2.59
N LYS A 639 8.33 3.20 1.97
CA LYS A 639 8.69 2.87 0.59
C LYS A 639 7.85 3.68 -0.39
N GLU A 640 8.54 4.32 -1.32
CA GLU A 640 7.96 5.10 -2.40
C GLU A 640 7.65 4.21 -3.60
N THR A 641 6.59 4.56 -4.33
CA THR A 641 6.16 3.95 -5.60
C THR A 641 6.35 4.94 -6.75
N THR A 642 6.36 4.44 -7.98
CA THR A 642 6.34 5.28 -9.18
C THR A 642 5.04 6.06 -9.31
N LEU A 643 3.94 5.56 -8.72
CA LEU A 643 2.63 6.19 -8.70
C LEU A 643 2.64 7.54 -7.96
N ASP A 644 3.42 7.65 -6.87
CA ASP A 644 3.62 8.89 -6.11
C ASP A 644 4.18 10.05 -6.97
N TYR A 645 4.86 9.72 -8.09
CA TYR A 645 5.55 10.67 -8.97
C TYR A 645 4.84 10.91 -10.31
N VAL A 646 3.64 10.35 -10.54
CA VAL A 646 2.92 10.45 -11.83
C VAL A 646 2.70 11.90 -12.28
N ARG A 647 2.45 12.83 -11.34
CA ARG A 647 2.27 14.26 -11.65
C ARG A 647 3.56 14.90 -12.18
N ASP A 648 4.65 14.83 -11.41
CA ASP A 648 5.95 15.38 -11.80
C ASP A 648 6.43 14.77 -13.14
N PHE A 649 6.23 13.46 -13.33
CA PHE A 649 6.59 12.76 -14.57
C PHE A 649 5.77 13.22 -15.79
N ALA A 650 4.47 13.48 -15.62
CA ALA A 650 3.59 13.96 -16.69
C ALA A 650 3.89 15.43 -17.05
N GLU A 651 4.11 16.30 -16.06
CA GLU A 651 4.56 17.68 -16.24
C GLU A 651 5.85 17.73 -17.08
N ARG A 652 6.86 16.94 -16.70
CA ARG A 652 8.18 16.86 -17.34
C ARG A 652 8.17 16.52 -18.83
N ARG A 653 7.20 15.73 -19.28
CA ARG A 653 7.07 15.34 -20.70
C ARG A 653 6.12 16.25 -21.50
N GLY A 654 5.52 17.27 -20.87
CA GLY A 654 4.43 18.06 -21.47
C GLY A 654 3.09 17.31 -21.56
N ILE A 655 3.02 16.10 -20.97
CA ILE A 655 1.87 15.19 -20.99
C ILE A 655 0.83 15.57 -19.92
N ALA A 656 1.08 16.61 -19.10
CA ALA A 656 0.05 17.23 -18.26
C ALA A 656 -1.17 17.78 -19.03
N SER A 657 -1.07 17.90 -20.36
CA SER A 657 -2.18 18.21 -21.27
C SER A 657 -3.01 16.97 -21.70
N ASP A 658 -2.51 15.75 -21.46
CA ASP A 658 -3.18 14.50 -21.78
C ASP A 658 -4.32 14.23 -20.79
N ARG A 659 -5.55 14.19 -21.32
CA ARG A 659 -6.79 14.14 -20.53
C ARG A 659 -6.90 12.90 -19.64
N TRP A 660 -6.22 11.81 -19.98
CA TRP A 660 -6.30 10.58 -19.20
C TRP A 660 -5.58 10.73 -17.84
N ILE A 661 -4.31 11.16 -17.86
CA ILE A 661 -3.54 11.37 -16.62
C ILE A 661 -4.20 12.46 -15.76
N GLY A 662 -4.64 13.56 -16.38
CA GLY A 662 -5.26 14.67 -15.65
C GLY A 662 -6.55 14.29 -14.91
N ARG A 663 -7.42 13.47 -15.51
CA ARG A 663 -8.75 13.16 -14.95
C ARG A 663 -8.75 12.01 -13.96
N GLU A 664 -8.03 10.92 -14.23
CA GLU A 664 -8.13 9.70 -13.41
C GLU A 664 -7.16 9.68 -12.21
N PHE A 665 -6.11 10.53 -12.23
CA PHE A 665 -5.22 10.76 -11.07
C PHE A 665 -5.49 12.09 -10.32
N GLY A 666 -6.64 12.73 -10.58
CA GLY A 666 -7.11 13.89 -9.79
C GLY A 666 -6.27 15.17 -9.90
N ILE A 667 -5.52 15.36 -10.99
CA ILE A 667 -4.60 16.50 -11.16
C ILE A 667 -5.40 17.77 -11.49
N LYS A 668 -5.61 18.62 -10.48
CA LYS A 668 -6.15 19.98 -10.65
C LYS A 668 -5.04 20.97 -10.97
N SER A 669 -5.36 21.98 -11.77
CA SER A 669 -4.45 23.09 -12.06
C SER A 669 -4.25 24.00 -10.84
N GLU A 670 -3.15 24.74 -10.80
CA GLU A 670 -2.86 25.71 -9.71
C GLU A 670 -3.97 26.76 -9.54
N ILE A 671 -4.62 27.13 -10.65
CA ILE A 671 -5.74 28.08 -10.69
C ILE A 671 -6.96 27.52 -9.93
N GLU A 672 -7.22 26.21 -10.00
CA GLU A 672 -8.24 25.56 -9.16
C GLU A 672 -7.77 25.34 -7.72
N LEU A 673 -6.48 25.07 -7.49
CA LEU A 673 -5.92 24.88 -6.14
C LEU A 673 -5.99 26.15 -5.28
N ALA A 674 -5.84 27.34 -5.89
CA ALA A 674 -6.07 28.62 -5.21
C ALA A 674 -7.53 28.77 -4.73
N SER A 675 -8.50 28.34 -5.55
CA SER A 675 -9.93 28.32 -5.19
C SER A 675 -10.23 27.28 -4.10
N ALA A 676 -9.68 26.07 -4.25
CA ALA A 676 -9.87 24.97 -3.31
C ALA A 676 -9.25 25.23 -1.92
N LYS A 677 -8.13 25.97 -1.83
CA LYS A 677 -7.53 26.38 -0.54
C LYS A 677 -8.51 27.21 0.31
N ASN A 678 -9.28 28.11 -0.31
CA ASN A 678 -10.25 28.94 0.41
C ASN A 678 -11.43 28.09 0.93
N ALA A 679 -11.93 27.13 0.13
CA ALA A 679 -13.01 26.24 0.56
C ALA A 679 -12.59 25.24 1.65
N ARG A 680 -11.31 24.81 1.68
CA ARG A 680 -10.81 23.83 2.66
C ARG A 680 -10.56 24.41 4.06
N LEU A 681 -10.64 25.74 4.21
CA LEU A 681 -10.50 26.43 5.50
C LEU A 681 -11.81 26.51 6.31
N GLU A 682 -12.98 26.25 5.71
CA GLU A 682 -14.27 26.28 6.41
C GLU A 682 -14.76 24.90 6.90
N VAL A 683 -14.07 23.80 6.57
CA VAL A 683 -14.55 22.42 6.85
C VAL A 683 -13.48 21.54 7.51
N LEU A 684 -13.02 21.96 8.69
CA LEU A 684 -12.48 21.07 9.74
C LEU A 684 -13.10 21.48 11.10
N PRO A 685 -13.18 20.57 12.09
CA PRO A 685 -14.49 20.28 12.68
C PRO A 685 -14.93 21.20 13.83
N ARG A 686 -16.24 21.50 13.80
CA ARG A 686 -17.02 22.18 14.86
C ARG A 686 -17.15 21.37 16.17
N ALA A 687 -16.39 20.29 16.33
CA ALA A 687 -16.47 19.33 17.44
C ALA A 687 -15.54 19.67 18.62
N ALA A 688 -14.48 20.45 18.41
CA ALA A 688 -13.46 20.74 19.43
C ALA A 688 -13.81 21.89 20.40
N HIS A 689 -14.99 22.51 20.27
CA HIS A 689 -15.36 23.74 20.99
C HIS A 689 -16.65 23.65 21.83
N LEU A 690 -17.11 22.43 22.16
CA LEU A 690 -18.31 22.19 23.00
C LEU A 690 -17.99 21.47 24.32
N GLN A 691 -16.88 21.83 24.97
CA GLN A 691 -16.55 21.31 26.32
C GLN A 691 -15.80 22.31 27.23
N ARG A 692 -15.97 23.63 27.00
CA ARG A 692 -15.42 24.69 27.88
C ARG A 692 -16.41 25.78 28.31
N GLU A 693 -17.72 25.57 28.10
CA GLU A 693 -18.79 26.44 28.62
C GLU A 693 -19.84 25.63 29.39
N GLN A 694 -19.41 24.89 30.41
CA GLN A 694 -20.28 24.33 31.46
C GLN A 694 -19.69 24.56 32.86
N GLN A 695 -19.44 25.83 33.18
CA GLN A 695 -19.37 26.32 34.57
C GLN A 695 -19.81 27.80 34.59
N ASP A 696 -20.50 28.18 35.65
CA ASP A 696 -20.95 29.54 36.01
C ASP A 696 -21.76 30.36 34.98
N ARG A 697 -23.10 30.26 35.06
CA ARG A 697 -23.92 31.39 35.57
C ARG A 697 -25.41 31.02 35.80
N PRO A 698 -26.13 31.77 36.67
CA PRO A 698 -27.52 31.47 37.05
C PRO A 698 -28.57 32.15 36.17
N SER A 699 -29.82 31.69 36.39
CA SER A 699 -31.11 32.20 35.90
C SER A 699 -31.30 33.72 35.73
N GLU A 700 -32.10 34.15 34.75
CA GLU A 700 -33.52 34.51 34.98
C GLU A 700 -34.38 34.71 33.69
N ARG A 701 -35.64 34.21 33.76
CA ARG A 701 -36.93 34.79 33.28
C ARG A 701 -37.20 35.25 31.82
N GLN A 702 -38.31 34.68 31.28
CA GLN A 702 -39.48 35.37 30.64
C GLN A 702 -39.26 36.10 29.28
N GLN A 703 -40.22 36.21 28.32
CA GLN A 703 -41.59 35.66 28.19
C GLN A 703 -42.14 35.75 26.72
N VAL A 704 -43.13 34.87 26.42
CA VAL A 704 -44.33 35.11 25.55
C VAL A 704 -44.25 34.99 24.01
N TYR A 705 -45.45 34.66 23.47
CA TYR A 705 -45.97 34.52 22.10
C TYR A 705 -45.83 35.83 21.23
N GLU A 706 -46.22 35.96 19.95
CA GLU A 706 -47.28 35.28 19.18
C GLU A 706 -47.13 35.36 17.62
N GLU A 707 -48.14 34.79 16.96
CA GLU A 707 -48.37 34.37 15.56
C GLU A 707 -48.44 35.42 14.41
N ARG A 708 -48.51 34.91 13.15
CA ARG A 708 -49.14 35.45 11.90
C ARG A 708 -48.48 36.51 10.96
N ALA A 709 -48.07 36.00 9.78
CA ALA A 709 -48.64 36.23 8.42
C ALA A 709 -49.05 37.62 7.86
N GLY A 710 -48.64 37.90 6.61
CA GLY A 710 -49.54 38.38 5.53
C GLY A 710 -49.19 39.68 4.76
N GLU A 711 -49.36 39.63 3.42
CA GLU A 711 -49.74 40.75 2.51
C GLU A 711 -48.80 42.00 2.38
N LEU A 712 -48.89 42.93 1.39
CA LEU A 712 -49.16 42.88 -0.07
C LEU A 712 -48.64 44.20 -0.76
N ALA A 713 -48.68 44.25 -2.10
CA ALA A 713 -48.65 45.45 -2.98
C ALA A 713 -47.33 46.25 -3.23
N GLY A 714 -47.33 47.03 -4.32
CA GLY A 714 -46.27 47.98 -4.77
C GLY A 714 -46.79 49.45 -4.76
N PRO A 715 -46.55 50.35 -5.76
CA PRO A 715 -45.97 50.10 -7.11
C PRO A 715 -45.19 51.29 -7.80
N VAL A 716 -44.94 51.17 -9.14
CA VAL A 716 -44.83 52.24 -10.19
C VAL A 716 -43.50 53.04 -10.45
N ARG A 717 -42.90 52.78 -11.65
CA ARG A 717 -42.17 53.67 -12.63
C ARG A 717 -40.88 54.43 -12.15
N ARG A 718 -39.97 54.95 -13.01
CA ARG A 718 -39.84 55.18 -14.49
C ARG A 718 -38.32 55.17 -14.87
N GLU A 719 -37.73 55.34 -16.07
CA GLU A 719 -38.05 55.71 -17.47
C GLU A 719 -36.95 55.06 -18.40
N ASP A 720 -36.98 55.22 -19.74
CA ASP A 720 -36.04 54.61 -20.71
C ASP A 720 -35.83 55.48 -21.98
N PRO A 721 -34.59 55.62 -22.51
CA PRO A 721 -34.34 55.89 -23.96
C PRO A 721 -33.11 55.12 -24.52
N GLY A 722 -32.95 54.83 -25.82
CA GLY A 722 -33.73 55.14 -27.03
C GLY A 722 -33.17 54.39 -28.26
N ASN A 723 -33.81 54.52 -29.44
CA ASN A 723 -33.65 53.63 -30.62
C ASN A 723 -33.09 54.37 -31.86
N GLU A 724 -32.68 53.66 -32.94
CA GLU A 724 -32.97 54.04 -34.35
C GLU A 724 -32.57 53.02 -35.46
N PHE A 725 -33.49 52.84 -36.44
CA PHE A 725 -33.41 52.43 -37.88
C PHE A 725 -32.54 51.25 -38.42
N ALA A 726 -32.86 50.54 -39.53
CA ALA A 726 -34.14 50.11 -40.19
C ALA A 726 -33.91 49.32 -41.52
N ARG A 727 -35.02 48.83 -42.13
CA ARG A 727 -35.23 48.22 -43.49
C ARG A 727 -35.04 46.68 -43.54
N THR A 728 -35.83 45.89 -44.30
CA THR A 728 -36.85 46.14 -45.37
C THR A 728 -37.88 44.97 -45.38
N ILE A 729 -39.21 45.17 -45.48
CA ILE A 729 -40.10 45.15 -46.70
C ILE A 729 -40.20 43.76 -47.39
N ASP A 730 -41.36 43.14 -47.72
CA ASP A 730 -42.80 43.48 -47.47
C ASP A 730 -43.82 42.30 -47.58
N ASP A 731 -45.07 42.62 -47.21
CA ASP A 731 -46.43 42.05 -47.48
C ASP A 731 -46.64 40.90 -48.51
N ASN A 732 -47.45 39.89 -48.13
CA ASN A 732 -48.64 39.56 -48.93
C ASN A 732 -49.81 38.85 -48.18
N ARG A 733 -50.96 39.56 -48.16
CA ARG A 733 -52.38 39.13 -48.22
C ARG A 733 -52.64 37.84 -49.06
N ARG A 734 -53.78 37.09 -49.00
CA ARG A 734 -55.13 37.05 -48.34
C ARG A 734 -55.64 35.59 -48.56
N GLY A 735 -56.65 35.00 -47.89
CA GLY A 735 -57.55 35.42 -46.80
C GLY A 735 -58.80 34.49 -46.73
N ASP A 736 -59.69 34.77 -45.75
CA ASP A 736 -61.10 34.31 -45.62
C ASP A 736 -61.44 32.88 -45.05
N ARG A 737 -62.27 32.89 -43.98
CA ARG A 737 -63.40 31.99 -43.55
C ARG A 737 -63.24 30.44 -43.55
N THR A 738 -63.80 29.64 -42.62
CA THR A 738 -64.69 29.89 -41.44
C THR A 738 -64.60 28.73 -40.41
N GLU A 739 -64.94 29.05 -39.15
CA GLU A 739 -65.57 28.20 -38.11
C GLU A 739 -64.95 26.87 -37.57
N ASP A 740 -64.86 26.85 -36.23
CA ASP A 740 -65.07 25.76 -35.28
C ASP A 740 -64.26 24.43 -35.21
N ASN A 741 -63.43 24.42 -34.15
CA ASN A 741 -63.43 23.43 -33.06
C ASN A 741 -62.49 22.21 -33.13
N LYS A 742 -61.94 21.86 -31.95
CA LYS A 742 -61.02 20.75 -31.59
C LYS A 742 -59.62 20.76 -32.20
N GLY A 743 -58.60 20.78 -31.32
CA GLY A 743 -57.26 20.28 -31.64
C GLY A 743 -56.10 21.05 -31.00
N TYR A 744 -55.67 20.66 -29.79
CA TYR A 744 -54.31 20.99 -29.34
C TYR A 744 -53.30 20.27 -30.24
N ARG A 745 -52.61 21.01 -31.12
CA ARG A 745 -51.64 20.44 -32.06
C ARG A 745 -50.44 19.83 -31.31
N ARG A 746 -50.11 18.56 -31.62
CA ARG A 746 -48.76 18.02 -31.40
C ARG A 746 -47.75 18.92 -32.14
N ILE A 747 -46.70 19.36 -31.44
CA ILE A 747 -45.55 20.05 -32.05
C ILE A 747 -44.78 19.03 -32.91
N ARG A 748 -44.16 19.46 -34.01
CA ARG A 748 -43.27 18.60 -34.80
C ARG A 748 -41.88 18.56 -34.16
N TRP A 749 -41.35 17.35 -33.97
CA TRP A 749 -40.06 17.13 -33.30
C TRP A 749 -38.85 17.66 -34.09
N SER A 750 -39.01 17.98 -35.38
CA SER A 750 -38.04 18.71 -36.20
C SER A 750 -37.53 19.99 -35.53
N ASP A 751 -38.42 20.68 -34.81
CA ASP A 751 -38.19 22.05 -34.33
C ASP A 751 -37.33 22.06 -33.04
N LEU A 752 -36.91 20.88 -32.56
CA LEU A 752 -35.99 20.69 -31.44
C LEU A 752 -34.58 20.23 -31.88
N MET A 753 -34.42 19.76 -33.14
CA MET A 753 -33.29 18.94 -33.60
C MET A 753 -32.73 19.47 -34.94
N SER A 754 -32.18 20.70 -34.95
CA SER A 754 -31.37 21.22 -36.05
C SER A 754 -30.70 22.56 -35.73
N LYS A 755 -29.40 22.67 -36.01
CA LYS A 755 -28.93 23.53 -37.12
C LYS A 755 -27.46 23.34 -37.51
N ASP A 756 -27.27 23.12 -38.80
CA ASP A 756 -26.18 23.63 -39.64
C ASP A 756 -24.71 23.38 -39.20
N GLY A 757 -24.16 22.22 -39.60
CA GLY A 757 -22.72 21.92 -39.53
C GLY A 757 -22.29 20.94 -40.63
N ALA A 758 -22.12 21.42 -41.86
CA ALA A 758 -21.84 20.55 -43.01
C ALA A 758 -20.43 19.96 -43.00
N VAL A 759 -20.33 18.62 -43.07
CA VAL A 759 -19.08 17.87 -43.31
C VAL A 759 -19.12 17.28 -44.73
N PRO A 760 -18.09 17.47 -45.57
CA PRO A 760 -18.14 17.03 -46.96
C PRO A 760 -17.96 15.52 -47.12
N THR A 761 -18.65 14.94 -48.10
CA THR A 761 -18.53 13.54 -48.50
C THR A 761 -17.15 13.26 -49.12
N PRO A 762 -16.43 12.20 -48.69
CA PRO A 762 -15.25 11.73 -49.41
C PRO A 762 -15.65 11.07 -50.73
N THR A 763 -15.21 11.63 -51.87
CA THR A 763 -15.41 11.04 -53.20
C THR A 763 -14.62 9.74 -53.35
N GLU A 764 -15.19 8.75 -54.03
CA GLU A 764 -14.48 7.53 -54.40
C GLU A 764 -13.24 7.84 -55.27
N THR A 765 -12.06 7.40 -54.82
CA THR A 765 -10.89 7.26 -55.71
C THR A 765 -10.32 5.84 -55.60
N VAL A 766 -10.72 5.02 -56.57
CA VAL A 766 -10.15 3.68 -56.74
C VAL A 766 -8.73 3.80 -57.30
N GLY A 767 -7.74 3.38 -56.51
CA GLY A 767 -6.44 2.98 -57.03
C GLY A 767 -5.23 3.65 -56.38
N GLN A 768 -4.54 2.88 -55.54
CA GLN A 768 -3.14 2.46 -55.81
C GLN A 768 -2.73 1.41 -54.77
N ARG A 769 -2.17 0.28 -55.22
CA ARG A 769 -1.34 -0.59 -54.38
C ARG A 769 0.06 0.00 -54.44
N SER A 770 0.63 0.39 -53.29
CA SER A 770 2.06 0.74 -53.25
C SER A 770 2.91 -0.47 -53.63
N ALA A 771 4.05 -0.24 -54.27
CA ALA A 771 4.90 -1.31 -54.78
C ALA A 771 5.61 -2.05 -53.64
N LEU A 772 5.78 -3.37 -53.80
CA LEU A 772 6.61 -4.17 -52.91
C LEU A 772 8.09 -3.83 -53.12
N GLU A 773 8.80 -3.48 -52.05
CA GLU A 773 10.26 -3.43 -52.06
C GLU A 773 10.82 -4.86 -52.24
N PRO A 774 11.66 -5.13 -53.25
CA PRO A 774 12.20 -6.47 -53.49
C PRO A 774 13.28 -6.81 -52.44
N GLY A 775 12.91 -7.55 -51.40
CA GLY A 775 13.88 -8.14 -50.45
C GLY A 775 13.39 -8.36 -49.02
N LYS A 776 12.33 -7.68 -48.58
CA LYS A 776 11.72 -7.94 -47.26
C LYS A 776 10.81 -9.17 -47.32
N PRO A 777 10.91 -10.12 -46.36
CA PRO A 777 9.92 -11.19 -46.24
C PRO A 777 8.56 -10.60 -45.82
N THR A 778 7.46 -11.19 -46.29
CA THR A 778 6.11 -10.77 -45.91
C THR A 778 5.94 -10.80 -44.38
N PRO A 779 5.41 -9.74 -43.74
CA PRO A 779 5.20 -9.72 -42.31
C PRO A 779 4.21 -10.79 -41.86
N LEU A 780 4.36 -11.26 -40.62
CA LEU A 780 3.51 -12.28 -40.00
C LEU A 780 2.11 -11.73 -39.73
N VAL A 781 2.03 -10.45 -39.34
CA VAL A 781 0.78 -9.68 -39.24
C VAL A 781 1.01 -8.31 -39.86
N PRO A 782 0.31 -7.93 -40.94
CA PRO A 782 0.46 -6.62 -41.56
C PRO A 782 -0.13 -5.51 -40.67
N ALA A 783 0.35 -4.28 -40.87
CA ALA A 783 -0.30 -3.09 -40.34
C ALA A 783 -1.69 -2.89 -41.03
N ILE A 784 -2.75 -2.75 -40.24
CA ILE A 784 -4.09 -2.45 -40.77
C ILE A 784 -4.17 -0.94 -40.98
N THR A 785 -4.36 -0.53 -42.23
CA THR A 785 -4.36 0.87 -42.69
C THR A 785 -5.68 1.30 -43.32
N ARG A 786 -6.68 0.42 -43.33
CA ARG A 786 -8.04 0.62 -43.86
C ARG A 786 -9.04 -0.09 -42.97
N TYR A 787 -10.26 0.42 -42.90
CA TYR A 787 -11.33 -0.09 -42.06
C TYR A 787 -12.67 0.08 -42.77
N ASP A 788 -13.49 -0.97 -42.83
CA ASP A 788 -14.79 -0.94 -43.53
C ASP A 788 -15.87 -0.10 -42.81
N ARG A 789 -15.60 0.32 -41.57
CA ARG A 789 -16.53 1.07 -40.70
C ARG A 789 -15.84 2.24 -40.02
N SER A 790 -16.58 3.33 -39.80
CA SER A 790 -16.06 4.47 -39.03
C SER A 790 -15.88 4.12 -37.54
N VAL A 791 -14.99 4.84 -36.86
CA VAL A 791 -14.80 4.75 -35.40
C VAL A 791 -16.14 4.97 -34.67
N GLU A 792 -16.95 5.90 -35.18
CA GLU A 792 -18.26 6.26 -34.63
C GLU A 792 -19.26 5.09 -34.71
N GLU A 793 -19.34 4.39 -35.85
CA GLU A 793 -20.23 3.22 -36.03
C GLU A 793 -19.86 2.06 -35.10
N VAL A 794 -18.57 1.85 -34.83
CA VAL A 794 -18.11 0.80 -33.91
C VAL A 794 -18.44 1.22 -32.48
N ALA A 795 -18.11 2.45 -32.09
CA ALA A 795 -18.38 2.99 -30.76
C ALA A 795 -19.87 2.97 -30.38
N GLN A 796 -20.76 3.36 -31.32
CA GLN A 796 -22.21 3.32 -31.11
C GLN A 796 -22.76 1.90 -30.94
N GLN A 797 -22.21 0.91 -31.65
CA GLN A 797 -22.61 -0.49 -31.48
C GLN A 797 -22.19 -1.04 -30.10
N MET A 798 -20.95 -0.77 -29.67
CA MET A 798 -20.43 -1.27 -28.40
C MET A 798 -21.16 -0.63 -27.19
N ALA A 799 -21.40 0.69 -27.25
CA ALA A 799 -22.08 1.43 -26.21
C ALA A 799 -23.56 1.04 -26.01
N MET A 800 -24.21 0.41 -27.00
CA MET A 800 -25.66 0.08 -26.98
C MET A 800 -26.08 -0.69 -25.73
N SER A 801 -25.18 -1.58 -25.27
CA SER A 801 -25.34 -2.41 -24.08
C SER A 801 -25.55 -1.63 -22.76
N VAL A 802 -25.16 -0.36 -22.68
CA VAL A 802 -25.42 0.49 -21.51
C VAL A 802 -26.85 1.01 -21.51
N ILE A 803 -27.37 1.44 -22.66
CA ILE A 803 -28.79 1.84 -22.77
C ILE A 803 -29.71 0.64 -22.56
N ASP A 804 -29.40 -0.53 -23.10
CA ASP A 804 -30.20 -1.75 -22.88
C ASP A 804 -30.32 -2.15 -21.40
N ARG A 805 -29.32 -1.83 -20.55
CA ARG A 805 -29.36 -2.14 -19.11
C ARG A 805 -29.94 -1.04 -18.24
N GLN A 806 -29.76 0.23 -18.60
CA GLN A 806 -30.12 1.35 -17.72
C GLN A 806 -31.50 1.98 -18.04
N PHE A 807 -32.07 1.68 -19.21
CA PHE A 807 -33.35 2.27 -19.62
C PHE A 807 -34.58 1.67 -18.91
N ASP A 808 -34.47 0.49 -18.28
CA ASP A 808 -35.59 -0.17 -17.57
C ASP A 808 -36.29 0.72 -16.53
N THR A 809 -35.51 1.55 -15.80
CA THR A 809 -36.08 2.47 -14.81
C THR A 809 -36.80 3.65 -15.47
N VAL A 810 -36.34 4.08 -16.66
CA VAL A 810 -37.01 5.11 -17.47
C VAL A 810 -38.35 4.58 -17.97
N ASP A 811 -38.39 3.36 -18.52
CA ASP A 811 -39.64 2.74 -18.98
C ASP A 811 -40.65 2.53 -17.84
N SER A 812 -40.19 2.04 -16.68
CA SER A 812 -41.02 1.88 -15.48
C SER A 812 -41.65 3.21 -15.03
N LEU A 813 -40.87 4.30 -14.99
CA LEU A 813 -41.35 5.62 -14.60
C LEU A 813 -42.29 6.24 -15.64
N VAL A 814 -42.05 6.04 -16.94
CA VAL A 814 -42.90 6.53 -18.03
C VAL A 814 -44.35 6.04 -17.90
N ARG A 815 -44.58 4.80 -17.44
CA ARG A 815 -45.92 4.21 -17.15
C ARG A 815 -46.72 4.95 -16.06
N HIS A 816 -46.06 5.72 -15.20
CA HIS A 816 -46.65 6.52 -14.14
C HIS A 816 -46.93 7.97 -14.56
N VAL A 817 -46.29 8.44 -15.63
CA VAL A 817 -46.41 9.83 -16.13
C VAL A 817 -47.37 9.92 -17.32
N PHE A 818 -47.24 9.01 -18.30
CA PHE A 818 -47.88 9.11 -19.61
C PHE A 818 -49.02 8.12 -19.82
N ARG A 819 -49.98 8.50 -20.67
CA ARG A 819 -51.14 7.68 -21.04
C ARG A 819 -50.79 6.60 -22.08
N ASP A 820 -49.89 6.92 -23.01
CA ASP A 820 -49.24 5.95 -23.90
C ASP A 820 -47.77 5.85 -23.51
N PRO A 821 -47.41 4.91 -22.62
CA PRO A 821 -46.03 4.80 -22.16
C PRO A 821 -45.10 4.21 -23.22
N ALA A 822 -45.59 3.33 -24.09
CA ALA A 822 -44.75 2.66 -25.08
C ALA A 822 -44.30 3.63 -26.19
N GLU A 823 -45.21 4.48 -26.70
CA GLU A 823 -44.87 5.50 -27.70
C GLU A 823 -43.87 6.53 -27.15
N VAL A 824 -43.94 6.85 -25.84
CA VAL A 824 -43.04 7.80 -25.18
C VAL A 824 -41.68 7.18 -24.83
N ALA A 825 -41.66 5.96 -24.28
CA ALA A 825 -40.43 5.24 -23.95
C ALA A 825 -39.57 5.00 -25.20
N ALA A 826 -40.16 4.54 -26.30
CA ALA A 826 -39.45 4.33 -27.56
C ALA A 826 -38.83 5.63 -28.12
N ARG A 827 -39.56 6.76 -28.03
CA ARG A 827 -39.04 8.08 -28.44
C ARG A 827 -37.91 8.57 -27.56
N LEU A 828 -38.06 8.45 -26.23
CA LEU A 828 -37.00 8.82 -25.28
C LEU A 828 -35.74 8.00 -25.55
N ARG A 829 -35.84 6.68 -25.76
CA ARG A 829 -34.69 5.83 -26.09
C ARG A 829 -34.03 6.26 -27.40
N ALA A 830 -34.80 6.49 -28.46
CA ALA A 830 -34.26 6.93 -29.75
C ALA A 830 -33.53 8.29 -29.64
N ALA A 831 -34.13 9.26 -28.94
CA ALA A 831 -33.57 10.60 -28.75
C ALA A 831 -32.36 10.64 -27.81
N MET A 832 -32.08 9.57 -27.05
CA MET A 832 -30.82 9.42 -26.30
C MET A 832 -29.69 8.85 -27.17
N ILE A 833 -30.01 7.98 -28.12
CA ILE A 833 -29.02 7.32 -29.00
C ILE A 833 -28.53 8.27 -30.11
N ASP A 834 -29.40 9.16 -30.57
CA ASP A 834 -29.14 10.07 -31.69
C ASP A 834 -27.98 11.06 -31.43
N LYS A 835 -27.23 11.39 -32.50
CA LYS A 835 -26.00 12.22 -32.42
C LYS A 835 -26.26 13.67 -31.99
N GLU A 836 -27.49 14.16 -32.16
CA GLU A 836 -27.93 15.49 -31.73
C GLU A 836 -28.69 15.45 -30.38
N GLY A 837 -28.83 14.27 -29.77
CA GLY A 837 -29.63 14.00 -28.58
C GLY A 837 -29.04 14.54 -27.26
N ASN A 838 -29.33 15.80 -26.92
CA ASN A 838 -28.88 16.37 -25.64
C ASN A 838 -29.75 15.93 -24.45
N GLY A 839 -29.27 14.96 -23.67
CA GLY A 839 -29.98 14.42 -22.51
C GLY A 839 -30.34 15.45 -21.43
N LYS A 840 -29.49 16.45 -21.24
CA LYS A 840 -29.67 17.50 -20.22
C LYS A 840 -30.77 18.49 -20.62
N ILE A 841 -30.94 18.76 -21.91
CA ILE A 841 -32.09 19.49 -22.46
C ILE A 841 -33.37 18.64 -22.31
N MET A 842 -33.35 17.35 -22.64
CA MET A 842 -34.51 16.46 -22.49
C MET A 842 -34.99 16.35 -21.03
N ALA A 843 -34.06 16.17 -20.08
CA ALA A 843 -34.36 16.18 -18.65
C ALA A 843 -35.02 17.50 -18.22
N LYS A 844 -34.39 18.64 -18.53
CA LYS A 844 -34.93 19.97 -18.19
C LYS A 844 -36.33 20.21 -18.79
N ALA A 845 -36.58 19.76 -20.01
CA ALA A 845 -37.88 19.82 -20.65
C ALA A 845 -38.92 18.89 -19.98
N MET A 846 -38.52 17.71 -19.50
CA MET A 846 -39.40 16.79 -18.77
C MET A 846 -39.88 17.35 -17.43
N VAL A 847 -39.06 18.17 -16.74
CA VAL A 847 -39.53 18.89 -15.53
C VAL A 847 -40.47 20.03 -15.88
N GLY A 848 -40.11 20.84 -16.88
CA GLY A 848 -40.81 22.10 -17.15
C GLY A 848 -42.08 21.97 -17.97
N GLN A 849 -42.12 21.06 -18.95
CA GLN A 849 -43.19 20.90 -19.93
C GLN A 849 -43.38 19.42 -20.34
N PRO A 850 -43.64 18.50 -19.39
CA PRO A 850 -43.73 17.07 -19.67
C PRO A 850 -44.78 16.70 -20.73
N GLU A 851 -45.86 17.47 -20.90
CA GLU A 851 -46.85 17.21 -21.96
C GLU A 851 -46.33 17.42 -23.40
N ARG A 852 -45.10 17.92 -23.59
CA ARG A 852 -44.41 17.88 -24.90
C ARG A 852 -44.02 16.47 -25.33
N PHE A 853 -43.77 15.56 -24.38
CA PHE A 853 -43.34 14.20 -24.67
C PHE A 853 -44.53 13.28 -24.99
N GLY A 854 -45.68 13.49 -24.34
CA GLY A 854 -46.92 12.74 -24.55
C GLY A 854 -48.08 13.25 -23.69
N GLU A 855 -49.28 12.69 -23.86
CA GLU A 855 -50.43 13.03 -23.00
C GLU A 855 -50.20 12.46 -21.58
N LEU A 856 -50.16 13.34 -20.57
CA LEU A 856 -49.99 12.89 -19.18
C LEU A 856 -51.27 12.28 -18.62
N ARG A 857 -51.11 11.37 -17.67
CA ARG A 857 -52.23 10.76 -16.94
C ARG A 857 -53.02 11.80 -16.12
N GLY A 858 -54.28 11.51 -15.85
CA GLY A 858 -55.20 12.41 -15.15
C GLY A 858 -55.69 13.62 -15.97
N LYS A 859 -56.79 14.23 -15.50
CA LYS A 859 -57.45 15.37 -16.15
C LYS A 859 -56.94 16.70 -15.58
N SER A 860 -56.68 17.66 -16.47
CA SER A 860 -56.57 19.09 -16.16
C SER A 860 -57.90 19.81 -16.48
N GLY A 861 -58.12 20.99 -15.89
CA GLY A 861 -59.32 21.79 -16.12
C GLY A 861 -59.32 23.09 -15.31
N LEU A 862 -60.42 23.85 -15.41
CA LEU A 862 -60.61 25.19 -14.82
C LEU A 862 -60.47 25.26 -13.29
N PHE A 863 -60.55 24.12 -12.59
CA PHE A 863 -60.37 24.01 -11.13
C PHE A 863 -59.03 23.35 -10.73
N GLY A 864 -58.07 23.26 -11.66
CA GLY A 864 -56.75 22.68 -11.44
C GLY A 864 -56.64 21.20 -11.77
N ASN A 865 -55.48 20.61 -11.43
CA ASN A 865 -55.13 19.23 -11.74
C ASN A 865 -55.77 18.23 -10.76
N ASN A 866 -56.36 17.15 -11.28
CA ASN A 866 -56.86 16.05 -10.45
C ASN A 866 -55.71 15.27 -9.76
N LYS A 867 -56.03 14.37 -8.83
CA LYS A 867 -55.04 13.61 -8.05
C LYS A 867 -54.02 12.89 -8.96
N GLU A 868 -54.50 12.12 -9.94
CA GLU A 868 -53.65 11.38 -10.88
C GLU A 868 -52.73 12.31 -11.70
N ARG A 869 -53.20 13.50 -12.11
CA ARG A 869 -52.39 14.50 -12.84
C ARG A 869 -51.33 15.13 -11.93
N LYS A 870 -51.58 15.27 -10.63
CA LYS A 870 -50.56 15.71 -9.64
C LYS A 870 -49.50 14.63 -9.42
N GLU A 871 -49.90 13.36 -9.31
CA GLU A 871 -48.99 12.23 -9.18
C GLU A 871 -48.12 12.07 -10.44
N ALA A 872 -48.70 12.15 -11.64
CA ALA A 872 -47.96 12.14 -12.91
C ALA A 872 -46.91 13.26 -13.00
N LEU A 873 -47.22 14.48 -12.53
CA LEU A 873 -46.27 15.60 -12.47
C LEU A 873 -45.19 15.44 -11.40
N GLN A 874 -45.40 14.62 -10.37
CA GLN A 874 -44.37 14.24 -9.40
C GLN A 874 -43.43 13.19 -10.00
N TYR A 875 -43.98 12.12 -10.60
CA TYR A 875 -43.19 11.12 -11.31
C TYR A 875 -42.41 11.70 -12.50
N ALA A 876 -42.90 12.75 -13.16
CA ALA A 876 -42.16 13.46 -14.22
C ALA A 876 -40.81 14.04 -13.74
N ARG A 877 -40.71 14.46 -12.47
CA ARG A 877 -39.45 14.94 -11.88
C ARG A 877 -38.47 13.79 -11.66
N SER A 878 -38.95 12.66 -11.13
CA SER A 878 -38.14 11.44 -10.99
C SER A 878 -37.69 10.92 -12.35
N LEU A 879 -38.57 10.93 -13.34
CA LEU A 879 -38.28 10.55 -14.72
C LEU A 879 -37.23 11.46 -15.36
N SER A 880 -37.29 12.78 -15.14
CA SER A 880 -36.25 13.71 -15.58
C SER A 880 -34.86 13.36 -15.03
N ALA A 881 -34.76 12.94 -13.76
CA ALA A 881 -33.46 12.60 -13.17
C ALA A 881 -32.86 11.35 -13.84
N HIS A 882 -33.70 10.34 -14.10
CA HIS A 882 -33.27 9.11 -14.78
C HIS A 882 -32.98 9.34 -16.28
N ILE A 883 -33.72 10.22 -16.96
CA ILE A 883 -33.40 10.66 -18.33
C ILE A 883 -32.00 11.29 -18.37
N GLY A 884 -31.70 12.22 -17.47
CA GLY A 884 -30.37 12.83 -17.38
C GLY A 884 -29.27 11.81 -17.11
N TYR A 885 -29.48 10.91 -16.14
CA TYR A 885 -28.53 9.85 -15.77
C TYR A 885 -28.23 8.89 -16.94
N VAL A 886 -29.26 8.33 -17.59
CA VAL A 886 -29.08 7.37 -18.69
C VAL A 886 -28.42 8.04 -19.90
N SER A 887 -28.76 9.29 -20.20
CA SER A 887 -28.07 10.04 -21.26
C SER A 887 -26.61 10.33 -20.92
N GLU A 888 -26.29 10.73 -19.69
CA GLU A 888 -24.90 11.00 -19.29
C GLU A 888 -24.06 9.71 -19.24
N ALA A 889 -24.66 8.58 -18.87
CA ALA A 889 -24.04 7.26 -18.98
C ALA A 889 -23.80 6.82 -20.44
N TRP A 890 -24.74 7.11 -21.35
CA TRP A 890 -24.59 6.88 -22.78
C TRP A 890 -23.51 7.79 -23.41
N GLU A 891 -23.60 9.10 -23.20
CA GLU A 891 -22.62 10.10 -23.68
C GLU A 891 -21.19 9.72 -23.22
N ARG A 892 -21.05 9.33 -21.94
CA ARG A 892 -19.80 8.82 -21.39
C ARG A 892 -19.35 7.53 -22.09
N ARG A 893 -20.20 6.51 -22.18
CA ARG A 893 -19.79 5.22 -22.76
C ARG A 893 -19.45 5.33 -24.24
N LEU A 894 -20.24 6.07 -25.01
CA LEU A 894 -19.96 6.38 -26.41
C LEU A 894 -18.63 7.15 -26.55
N GLY A 895 -18.30 8.01 -25.59
CA GLY A 895 -16.98 8.65 -25.47
C GLY A 895 -15.84 7.66 -25.23
N GLU A 896 -16.02 6.72 -24.30
CA GLU A 896 -15.04 5.67 -23.96
C GLU A 896 -14.79 4.73 -25.15
N GLU A 897 -15.84 4.19 -25.78
CA GLU A 897 -15.72 3.25 -26.90
C GLU A 897 -15.09 3.93 -28.13
N ARG A 898 -15.41 5.20 -28.38
CA ARG A 898 -14.80 6.01 -29.45
C ARG A 898 -13.30 6.20 -29.21
N GLN A 899 -12.89 6.49 -27.98
CA GLN A 899 -11.48 6.64 -27.62
C GLN A 899 -10.73 5.30 -27.65
N SER A 900 -11.37 4.21 -27.21
CA SER A 900 -10.81 2.85 -27.24
C SER A 900 -10.55 2.39 -28.68
N GLU A 901 -11.54 2.53 -29.56
CA GLU A 901 -11.42 2.18 -30.98
C GLU A 901 -10.40 3.08 -31.70
N GLN A 902 -10.41 4.40 -31.46
CA GLN A 902 -9.41 5.30 -32.04
C GLN A 902 -7.99 4.96 -31.58
N TRP A 903 -7.78 4.75 -30.27
CA TRP A 903 -6.49 4.36 -29.71
C TRP A 903 -6.03 3.01 -30.26
N GLN A 904 -6.92 2.03 -30.41
CA GLN A 904 -6.57 0.76 -31.03
C GLN A 904 -6.10 0.95 -32.48
N ARG A 905 -6.84 1.73 -33.29
CA ARG A 905 -6.49 2.02 -34.68
C ARG A 905 -5.15 2.76 -34.82
N GLU A 906 -4.84 3.67 -33.90
CA GLU A 906 -3.62 4.49 -33.93
C GLU A 906 -2.39 3.83 -33.29
N GLN A 907 -2.56 3.00 -32.26
CA GLN A 907 -1.46 2.51 -31.41
C GLN A 907 -1.22 1.00 -31.50
N ARG A 908 -2.26 0.19 -31.79
CA ARG A 908 -2.13 -1.25 -31.97
C ARG A 908 -2.14 -1.64 -33.44
N ASP A 909 -3.15 -1.22 -34.19
CA ASP A 909 -3.40 -1.76 -35.53
C ASP A 909 -2.40 -1.29 -36.61
N VAL A 910 -1.68 -0.19 -36.37
CA VAL A 910 -0.50 0.22 -37.16
C VAL A 910 0.73 -0.67 -36.97
N ILE A 911 0.77 -1.55 -35.97
CA ILE A 911 1.96 -2.34 -35.65
C ILE A 911 2.03 -3.58 -36.55
N GLU A 912 2.95 -3.54 -37.50
CA GLU A 912 3.41 -4.70 -38.26
C GLU A 912 4.19 -5.65 -37.35
N VAL A 913 3.88 -6.94 -37.41
CA VAL A 913 4.63 -8.02 -36.73
C VAL A 913 5.52 -8.68 -37.78
N PRO A 914 6.86 -8.68 -37.61
CA PRO A 914 7.77 -9.30 -38.57
C PRO A 914 7.62 -10.81 -38.59
N SER A 915 8.01 -11.43 -39.71
CA SER A 915 8.19 -12.88 -39.80
C SER A 915 9.59 -13.28 -39.31
N LEU A 916 9.71 -14.48 -38.74
CA LEU A 916 11.01 -15.15 -38.59
C LEU A 916 11.59 -15.48 -39.98
N THR A 917 12.92 -15.47 -40.10
CA THR A 917 13.57 -16.10 -41.26
C THR A 917 13.37 -17.62 -41.22
N PRO A 918 13.37 -18.32 -42.37
CA PRO A 918 13.18 -19.78 -42.40
C PRO A 918 14.18 -20.52 -41.51
N ARG A 919 15.44 -20.05 -41.47
CA ARG A 919 16.49 -20.66 -40.67
C ARG A 919 16.30 -20.44 -39.16
N SER A 920 15.81 -19.27 -38.75
CA SER A 920 15.42 -19.02 -37.36
C SER A 920 14.22 -19.89 -36.96
N ALA A 921 13.22 -20.04 -37.83
CA ALA A 921 12.07 -20.91 -37.57
C ALA A 921 12.48 -22.38 -37.38
N GLU A 922 13.40 -22.91 -38.20
CA GLU A 922 13.99 -24.24 -38.01
C GLU A 922 14.69 -24.37 -36.65
N ILE A 923 15.57 -23.42 -36.30
CA ILE A 923 16.35 -23.43 -35.05
C ILE A 923 15.44 -23.40 -33.81
N LEU A 924 14.36 -22.60 -33.85
CA LEU A 924 13.42 -22.46 -32.74
C LEU A 924 12.48 -23.68 -32.63
N ALA A 925 12.18 -24.39 -33.72
CA ALA A 925 11.42 -25.63 -33.69
C ALA A 925 12.16 -26.78 -32.97
N GLU A 926 13.49 -26.77 -32.95
CA GLU A 926 14.27 -27.72 -32.13
C GLU A 926 14.18 -27.42 -30.63
N VAL A 927 13.88 -26.18 -30.22
CA VAL A 927 13.61 -25.83 -28.81
C VAL A 927 12.31 -26.49 -28.33
N GLU A 928 11.29 -26.56 -29.19
CA GLU A 928 10.04 -27.27 -28.92
C GLU A 928 10.28 -28.77 -28.74
N LYS A 929 10.97 -29.42 -29.68
CA LYS A 929 11.30 -30.85 -29.67
C LYS A 929 12.21 -31.26 -28.50
N THR A 930 12.99 -30.32 -27.96
CA THR A 930 13.88 -30.57 -26.82
C THR A 930 13.07 -30.76 -25.52
N PRO A 931 13.27 -31.86 -24.76
CA PRO A 931 12.65 -32.07 -23.45
C PRO A 931 12.97 -30.94 -22.45
N VAL A 932 12.03 -30.63 -21.54
CA VAL A 932 12.06 -29.43 -20.68
C VAL A 932 13.37 -29.33 -19.87
N GLU A 933 13.84 -30.47 -19.37
CA GLU A 933 15.04 -30.64 -18.55
C GLU A 933 16.32 -30.29 -19.32
N ARG A 934 16.29 -30.44 -20.65
CA ARG A 934 17.41 -30.18 -21.55
C ARG A 934 17.35 -28.79 -22.20
N ARG A 935 16.19 -28.12 -22.22
CA ARG A 935 16.01 -26.79 -22.87
C ARG A 935 17.01 -25.74 -22.37
N SER A 936 17.31 -25.71 -21.06
CA SER A 936 18.30 -24.77 -20.51
C SER A 936 19.73 -25.00 -21.07
N LYS A 937 20.12 -26.25 -21.34
CA LYS A 937 21.41 -26.55 -22.01
C LYS A 937 21.36 -26.17 -23.49
N PHE A 938 20.26 -26.46 -24.17
CA PHE A 938 20.08 -26.14 -25.58
C PHE A 938 20.07 -24.62 -25.84
N ILE A 939 19.42 -23.82 -25.00
CA ILE A 939 19.49 -22.34 -25.05
C ILE A 939 20.93 -21.84 -24.89
N LYS A 940 21.73 -22.44 -23.99
CA LYS A 940 23.15 -22.11 -23.83
C LYS A 940 23.96 -22.41 -25.11
N GLU A 941 23.62 -23.51 -25.79
CA GLU A 941 24.23 -23.91 -27.07
C GLU A 941 23.83 -22.94 -28.20
N LEU A 942 22.55 -22.57 -28.31
CA LEU A 942 22.09 -21.54 -29.26
C LEU A 942 22.75 -20.17 -29.02
N ARG A 943 22.91 -19.75 -27.77
CA ARG A 943 23.65 -18.52 -27.42
C ARG A 943 25.15 -18.60 -27.71
N SER A 944 25.69 -19.78 -28.05
CA SER A 944 27.11 -19.95 -28.42
C SER A 944 27.38 -19.83 -29.92
N SER A 945 26.40 -20.09 -30.80
CA SER A 945 26.53 -19.94 -32.25
C SER A 945 26.03 -18.56 -32.74
N PRO A 946 26.57 -18.02 -33.85
CA PRO A 946 26.04 -16.81 -34.48
C PRO A 946 24.58 -16.96 -34.89
N GLU A 947 24.21 -18.08 -35.50
CA GLU A 947 22.87 -18.34 -36.05
C GLU A 947 21.84 -18.52 -34.93
N GLY A 948 22.23 -19.14 -33.81
CA GLY A 948 21.37 -19.31 -32.65
C GLY A 948 21.09 -18.00 -31.90
N ARG A 949 22.03 -17.05 -31.93
CA ARG A 949 21.78 -15.67 -31.46
C ARG A 949 20.78 -14.96 -32.35
N THR A 950 21.01 -14.94 -33.66
CA THR A 950 20.07 -14.35 -34.63
C THR A 950 18.66 -14.90 -34.47
N ALA A 951 18.51 -16.22 -34.28
CA ALA A 951 17.20 -16.83 -34.05
C ALA A 951 16.52 -16.38 -32.74
N LEU A 952 17.28 -16.17 -31.65
CA LEU A 952 16.76 -15.66 -30.39
C LEU A 952 16.42 -14.17 -30.44
N ASP A 953 17.23 -13.37 -31.14
CA ASP A 953 16.98 -11.94 -31.34
C ASP A 953 15.78 -11.70 -32.27
N GLU A 954 15.64 -12.47 -33.36
CA GLU A 954 14.42 -12.50 -34.19
C GLU A 954 13.19 -12.91 -33.36
N ALA A 955 13.29 -13.98 -32.55
CA ALA A 955 12.20 -14.40 -31.67
C ALA A 955 11.80 -13.30 -30.69
N LYS A 956 12.77 -12.57 -30.14
CA LYS A 956 12.50 -11.43 -29.26
C LYS A 956 11.79 -10.29 -29.99
N LEU A 957 12.22 -9.93 -31.20
CA LEU A 957 11.57 -8.89 -32.01
C LEU A 957 10.12 -9.28 -32.36
N VAL A 958 9.87 -10.53 -32.72
CA VAL A 958 8.50 -11.04 -32.96
C VAL A 958 7.68 -11.05 -31.67
N ALA A 959 8.24 -11.46 -30.53
CA ALA A 959 7.56 -11.45 -29.24
C ALA A 959 7.17 -10.03 -28.79
N ASP A 960 8.09 -9.08 -28.91
CA ASP A 960 7.86 -7.68 -28.53
C ASP A 960 6.81 -7.04 -29.46
N ALA A 961 6.83 -7.34 -30.77
CA ALA A 961 5.83 -6.87 -31.73
C ALA A 961 4.44 -7.49 -31.50
N LEU A 962 4.35 -8.82 -31.30
CA LEU A 962 3.10 -9.49 -30.91
C LEU A 962 2.53 -8.90 -29.62
N THR A 963 3.38 -8.69 -28.60
CA THR A 963 2.94 -8.15 -27.31
C THR A 963 2.39 -6.73 -27.43
N ARG A 964 2.95 -5.88 -28.31
CA ARG A 964 2.37 -4.55 -28.59
C ARG A 964 1.09 -4.64 -29.44
N ARG A 965 1.03 -5.56 -30.42
CA ARG A 965 -0.12 -5.69 -31.33
C ARG A 965 -1.35 -6.33 -30.65
N PHE A 966 -1.14 -7.32 -29.79
CA PHE A 966 -2.17 -8.17 -29.20
C PHE A 966 -2.23 -8.14 -27.65
N GLY A 967 -1.43 -7.29 -27.00
CA GLY A 967 -1.30 -7.26 -25.53
C GLY A 967 -0.53 -8.46 -24.94
N SER A 968 -0.20 -9.48 -25.74
CA SER A 968 0.55 -10.66 -25.33
C SER A 968 1.30 -11.29 -26.51
N SER A 969 2.33 -12.08 -26.20
CA SER A 969 2.98 -13.00 -27.15
C SER A 969 2.56 -14.46 -26.96
N ASP A 970 1.73 -14.79 -25.97
CA ASP A 970 1.08 -16.10 -25.87
C ASP A 970 -0.13 -16.15 -26.81
N PRO A 971 -0.15 -16.99 -27.86
CA PRO A 971 -1.26 -17.06 -28.81
C PRO A 971 -2.59 -17.48 -28.16
N ARG A 972 -2.59 -18.07 -26.97
CA ARG A 972 -3.81 -18.40 -26.22
C ARG A 972 -4.54 -17.14 -25.72
N ARG A 973 -3.83 -16.01 -25.55
CA ARG A 973 -4.40 -14.74 -25.08
C ARG A 973 -4.97 -13.85 -26.21
N PHE A 974 -4.78 -14.23 -27.47
CA PHE A 974 -5.30 -13.47 -28.62
C PHE A 974 -5.90 -14.34 -29.75
N ALA A 975 -6.16 -15.63 -29.49
CA ALA A 975 -6.80 -16.53 -30.46
C ALA A 975 -8.16 -16.01 -30.96
N GLU A 976 -9.02 -15.55 -30.04
CA GLU A 976 -10.33 -14.96 -30.37
C GLU A 976 -10.20 -13.69 -31.22
N GLU A 977 -9.17 -12.87 -31.00
CA GLU A 977 -8.90 -11.66 -31.81
C GLU A 977 -8.40 -11.99 -33.23
N LEU A 978 -7.75 -13.13 -33.43
CA LEU A 978 -7.39 -13.63 -34.78
C LEU A 978 -8.60 -14.19 -35.54
N GLU A 979 -9.53 -14.82 -34.82
CA GLU A 979 -10.69 -15.49 -35.42
C GLU A 979 -11.86 -14.52 -35.70
N THR A 980 -12.03 -13.49 -34.88
CA THR A 980 -13.06 -12.44 -35.05
C THR A 980 -12.71 -11.39 -36.12
N ARG A 981 -11.41 -11.22 -36.47
CA ARG A 981 -10.96 -10.26 -37.49
C ARG A 981 -10.80 -10.93 -38.88
N PRO A 982 -11.63 -10.62 -39.90
CA PRO A 982 -11.62 -11.31 -41.20
C PRO A 982 -10.31 -11.24 -41.99
N GLU A 983 -9.49 -10.20 -41.76
CA GLU A 983 -8.16 -10.08 -42.39
C GLU A 983 -7.14 -11.03 -41.77
N LEU A 984 -7.22 -11.28 -40.45
CA LEU A 984 -6.28 -12.13 -39.71
C LEU A 984 -6.68 -13.60 -39.74
N ALA A 985 -7.98 -13.91 -39.78
CA ALA A 985 -8.53 -15.27 -39.78
C ALA A 985 -7.91 -16.18 -40.86
N LYS A 986 -7.54 -15.62 -42.02
CA LYS A 986 -6.90 -16.35 -43.14
C LYS A 986 -5.47 -16.84 -42.83
N HIS A 987 -4.80 -16.20 -41.86
CA HIS A 987 -3.44 -16.52 -41.44
C HIS A 987 -3.36 -16.94 -39.96
N ALA A 988 -4.50 -17.07 -39.27
CA ALA A 988 -4.56 -17.30 -37.82
C ALA A 988 -3.71 -18.49 -37.37
N GLU A 989 -3.76 -19.64 -38.06
CA GLU A 989 -2.96 -20.82 -37.71
C GLU A 989 -1.45 -20.62 -37.92
N GLN A 990 -1.04 -19.86 -38.95
CA GLN A 990 0.36 -19.51 -39.18
C GLN A 990 0.88 -18.55 -38.09
N ILE A 991 0.05 -17.59 -37.68
CA ILE A 991 0.34 -16.64 -36.60
C ILE A 991 0.43 -17.39 -35.27
N LYS A 992 -0.55 -18.24 -34.94
CA LYS A 992 -0.56 -19.10 -33.73
C LYS A 992 0.67 -20.01 -33.68
N ALA A 993 1.06 -20.63 -34.80
CA ALA A 993 2.22 -21.51 -34.85
C ALA A 993 3.54 -20.78 -34.58
N ILE A 994 3.80 -19.65 -35.26
CA ILE A 994 5.03 -18.88 -35.07
C ILE A 994 5.05 -18.22 -33.68
N ALA A 995 3.92 -17.67 -33.20
CA ALA A 995 3.80 -17.20 -31.83
C ALA A 995 4.07 -18.31 -30.81
N SER A 996 3.59 -19.53 -31.04
CA SER A 996 3.85 -20.69 -30.15
C SER A 996 5.32 -21.07 -30.10
N LEU A 997 6.06 -21.00 -31.21
CA LEU A 997 7.51 -21.22 -31.25
C LEU A 997 8.24 -20.11 -30.48
N VAL A 998 7.95 -18.86 -30.81
CA VAL A 998 8.55 -17.65 -30.22
C VAL A 998 8.32 -17.60 -28.71
N HIS A 999 7.08 -17.79 -28.27
CA HIS A 999 6.70 -17.78 -26.86
C HIS A 999 7.46 -18.85 -26.05
N ARG A 1000 7.55 -20.08 -26.58
CA ARG A 1000 8.25 -21.19 -25.90
C ARG A 1000 9.77 -21.02 -25.92
N ALA A 1001 10.35 -20.44 -26.97
CA ALA A 1001 11.77 -20.08 -27.00
C ALA A 1001 12.10 -18.98 -25.97
N ARG A 1002 11.29 -17.92 -25.91
CA ARG A 1002 11.46 -16.82 -24.93
C ARG A 1002 11.22 -17.29 -23.50
N HIS A 1003 10.27 -18.19 -23.24
CA HIS A 1003 10.11 -18.84 -21.94
C HIS A 1003 11.30 -19.73 -21.56
N ALA A 1004 11.85 -20.51 -22.50
CA ALA A 1004 13.05 -21.32 -22.25
C ALA A 1004 14.28 -20.43 -21.98
N GLU A 1005 14.40 -19.30 -22.67
CA GLU A 1005 15.45 -18.31 -22.46
C GLU A 1005 15.32 -17.62 -21.10
N LEU A 1006 14.14 -17.10 -20.74
CA LEU A 1006 13.88 -16.51 -19.42
C LEU A 1006 14.07 -17.53 -18.29
N SER A 1007 13.72 -18.79 -18.52
CA SER A 1007 13.99 -19.88 -17.56
C SER A 1007 15.48 -20.17 -17.42
N HIS A 1008 16.25 -20.09 -18.51
CA HIS A 1008 17.71 -20.20 -18.48
C HIS A 1008 18.35 -19.03 -17.74
N ASP A 1009 17.94 -17.78 -18.03
CA ASP A 1009 18.44 -16.59 -17.35
C ASP A 1009 18.02 -16.55 -15.87
N HIS A 1010 16.82 -17.03 -15.52
CA HIS A 1010 16.42 -17.19 -14.13
C HIS A 1010 17.20 -18.30 -13.42
N ALA A 1011 17.48 -19.43 -14.09
CA ALA A 1011 18.35 -20.48 -13.56
C ALA A 1011 19.80 -20.00 -13.40
N LEU A 1012 20.31 -19.19 -14.32
CA LEU A 1012 21.62 -18.54 -14.23
C LEU A 1012 21.65 -17.51 -13.08
N LYS A 1013 20.60 -16.70 -12.93
CA LYS A 1013 20.41 -15.77 -11.79
C LYS A 1013 20.31 -16.53 -10.46
N GLN A 1014 19.68 -17.71 -10.43
CA GLN A 1014 19.69 -18.61 -9.28
C GLN A 1014 21.04 -19.30 -9.05
N GLN A 1015 21.83 -19.61 -10.08
CA GLN A 1015 23.19 -20.11 -9.92
C GLN A 1015 24.13 -19.02 -9.39
N LEU A 1016 24.01 -17.78 -9.88
CA LEU A 1016 24.70 -16.61 -9.37
C LEU A 1016 24.29 -16.28 -7.92
N ALA A 1017 23.01 -16.46 -7.58
CA ALA A 1017 22.54 -16.38 -6.20
C ALA A 1017 23.00 -17.57 -5.34
N ARG A 1018 23.17 -18.77 -5.89
CA ARG A 1018 23.75 -19.92 -5.16
C ARG A 1018 25.26 -19.83 -5.02
N SER A 1019 25.97 -19.09 -5.89
CA SER A 1019 27.37 -18.70 -5.67
C SER A 1019 27.52 -17.52 -4.69
N GLN A 1020 26.42 -16.93 -4.20
CA GLN A 1020 26.42 -16.19 -2.92
C GLN A 1020 26.60 -17.14 -1.72
N GLY A 1021 26.65 -18.46 -1.96
CA GLY A 1021 27.16 -19.48 -1.04
C GLY A 1021 28.66 -19.38 -0.73
N LEU A 1022 29.36 -18.33 -1.18
CA LEU A 1022 30.69 -17.95 -0.69
C LEU A 1022 30.63 -17.38 0.74
N GLY A 1023 30.34 -18.26 1.71
CA GLY A 1023 30.93 -18.13 3.05
C GLY A 1023 30.22 -17.29 4.11
N LEU A 1024 28.88 -17.17 4.11
CA LEU A 1024 28.14 -16.60 5.25
C LEU A 1024 27.08 -17.53 5.88
N SER A 1025 27.58 -18.62 6.47
CA SER A 1025 26.98 -19.23 7.66
C SER A 1025 27.75 -18.84 8.94
N ARG A 1026 27.65 -17.56 9.34
CA ARG A 1026 28.10 -17.02 10.65
C ARG A 1026 27.12 -15.94 11.15
#